data_AF-A0A8J7X8J3-F1
#
_entry.id   AF-A0A8J7X8J3-F1
#
_cell.length_a   1.000
_cell.length_b   1.000
_cell.length_c   1.000
_cell.angle_alpha   90.00
_cell.angle_beta   90.00
_cell.angle_gamma   90.00
#
_symmetry.space_group_name_H-M   'P 1'
#
loop_
_entity.id
_entity.type
_entity.pdbx_description
1 polymer ?
#
loop_
_entity_poly.entity_id
_entity_poly.type
_entity_poly.pdbx_seq_one_letter_code
_entity_poly.pdbx_strand_id
1 'polypeptide(L)'
;MKTPGNVREISRLVGLAATPKVKSTSLGISPLVYGRGRRESVLVLPESMSLLTEKEQHAVITHELSHVYQGDVGFFTWLTILLEGFKYWIPPFPLAYAEFVYSAHSGFSYPFVFELSPDLEAVILFPILVLLLYFSLVFLKSSLSRTRESIADAYTIFHGCDTSLKSALVKYASIGTLERGGIVNLCFHQGAKSRHGLSTHPPLQERLNNIDEKTFLKAKNENFSPVFAFCIGVMSVFLYYSINHFFINANVLFQITSTPEFEAFLKGVIPFVGASSLVAITYVFPITRTPLHFCDLVRKDFFFPLASNAAITLSAAAITSYGLFLDRECVVISIGFGACGLLMSFAGFLNNRHNDFDSRDWYLLFAPFLMVALVWPPMTIIHGFFFHTTIEPQSFVPSMLCVLILGFFALLSLVIRGNVDVYTEKRILFFFKKTKEFVTVSNPLFYLLILFILLIVPTFVSIMFYIVFCMVKAFIAVPGGNLLLLSALFVLLLYFTRITMPFSFLRFSFLLEIASSGNGIEDTYPQFIEKVIRRHQSLDGGFHHEAKGFSNQEGTFIHSKTAKFFEISLNERVLSWILATEREEGGFSFIIDGHAQIEALYYAVQSLSLLEETKNMSRHTTWVLNSFNGSYFSFEYDTCSPLLQTCYAVESLSLLGTLKIQNMDACRQWIMARFSLELTPKEAFFATRALKALNSDMKTAEEWLLGNKRLRTTRIDKNTQNVYYYSKVSYELTKSIPTLIIEQALEELVKMRSEFQGKFI
;
A
#
# COMPACT_ATOMS: atom_id res chain seq x y z
N MET A 1 -21.42 29.69 -4.99
CA MET A 1 -22.57 28.77 -4.95
C MET A 1 -22.52 27.97 -3.64
N LYS A 2 -23.66 27.78 -2.98
CA LYS A 2 -23.75 26.89 -1.81
C LYS A 2 -23.61 25.45 -2.28
N THR A 3 -22.79 24.65 -1.60
CA THR A 3 -22.67 23.23 -1.87
C THR A 3 -24.03 22.53 -1.65
N PRO A 4 -24.49 21.69 -2.61
CA PRO A 4 -25.71 20.90 -2.46
C PRO A 4 -25.74 20.12 -1.13
N GLY A 5 -26.94 19.97 -0.54
CA GLY A 5 -27.11 19.30 0.76
C GLY A 5 -26.65 17.84 0.74
N ASN A 6 -27.07 17.10 -0.29
CA ASN A 6 -26.68 15.71 -0.53
C ASN A 6 -25.15 15.51 -0.62
N VAL A 7 -24.42 16.38 -1.33
CA VAL A 7 -22.95 16.26 -1.42
C VAL A 7 -22.29 16.46 -0.04
N ARG A 8 -22.83 17.34 0.81
CA ARG A 8 -22.32 17.55 2.17
C ARG A 8 -22.55 16.34 3.07
N GLU A 9 -23.73 15.73 2.97
CA GLU A 9 -24.07 14.51 3.69
C GLU A 9 -23.16 13.35 3.27
N ILE A 10 -23.05 13.09 1.96
CA ILE A 10 -22.21 12.01 1.43
C ILE A 10 -20.74 12.24 1.76
N SER A 11 -20.26 13.49 1.72
CA SER A 11 -18.89 13.80 2.16
C SER A 11 -18.63 13.41 3.61
N ARG A 12 -19.62 13.56 4.50
CA ARG A 12 -19.50 13.12 5.90
C ARG A 12 -19.53 11.60 6.00
N LEU A 13 -20.42 10.94 5.26
CA LEU A 13 -20.50 9.48 5.21
C LEU A 13 -19.20 8.83 4.71
N VAL A 14 -18.57 9.41 3.70
CA VAL A 14 -17.27 8.98 3.15
C VAL A 14 -16.09 9.35 4.08
N GLY A 15 -16.31 10.15 5.14
CA GLY A 15 -15.26 10.54 6.09
C GLY A 15 -14.33 11.65 5.58
N LEU A 16 -14.80 12.50 4.66
CA LEU A 16 -14.05 13.68 4.23
C LEU A 16 -14.09 14.78 5.30
N ALA A 17 -12.92 15.22 5.74
CA ALA A 17 -12.77 16.33 6.69
C ALA A 17 -13.31 17.67 6.15
N ALA A 18 -13.33 17.85 4.83
CA ALA A 18 -13.89 19.02 4.16
C ALA A 18 -14.60 18.59 2.88
N THR A 19 -15.78 19.16 2.63
CA THR A 19 -16.54 18.92 1.40
C THR A 19 -15.86 19.64 0.22
N PRO A 20 -15.63 18.99 -0.92
CA PRO A 20 -15.06 19.63 -2.10
C PRO A 20 -15.96 20.74 -2.63
N LYS A 21 -15.37 21.66 -3.40
CA LYS A 21 -16.15 22.69 -4.11
C LYS A 21 -16.98 22.00 -5.19
N VAL A 22 -18.27 22.29 -5.26
CA VAL A 22 -19.14 21.71 -6.29
C VAL A 22 -19.38 22.72 -7.39
N LYS A 23 -19.21 22.29 -8.64
CA LYS A 23 -19.57 23.05 -9.84
C LYS A 23 -20.54 22.23 -10.68
N SER A 24 -21.49 22.89 -11.33
CA SER A 24 -22.34 22.27 -12.33
C SER A 24 -21.82 22.54 -13.74
N THR A 25 -22.15 21.67 -14.69
CA THR A 25 -21.84 21.87 -16.11
C THR A 25 -23.00 21.40 -16.98
N SER A 26 -23.30 22.11 -18.05
CA SER A 26 -24.28 21.71 -19.06
C SER A 26 -23.69 20.77 -20.12
N LEU A 27 -22.39 20.46 -20.02
CA LEU A 27 -21.74 19.50 -20.90
C LEU A 27 -22.27 18.09 -20.60
N GLY A 28 -22.52 17.29 -21.65
CA GLY A 28 -22.91 15.87 -21.59
C GLY A 28 -21.83 14.91 -21.07
N ILE A 29 -20.89 15.41 -20.27
CA ILE A 29 -19.87 14.58 -19.62
C ILE A 29 -20.49 13.88 -18.41
N SER A 30 -19.95 12.74 -18.01
CA SER A 30 -20.31 12.18 -16.70
C SER A 30 -19.65 12.97 -15.55
N PRO A 31 -20.12 12.78 -14.31
CA PRO A 31 -19.54 13.40 -13.13
C PRO A 31 -18.04 13.13 -13.04
N LEU A 32 -17.29 14.11 -12.56
CA LEU A 32 -15.85 13.96 -12.39
C LEU A 32 -15.34 14.81 -11.23
N VAL A 33 -14.16 14.43 -10.74
CA VAL A 33 -13.40 15.22 -9.76
C VAL A 33 -12.04 15.57 -10.32
N TYR A 34 -11.63 16.83 -10.12
CA TYR A 34 -10.27 17.29 -10.38
C TYR A 34 -9.75 18.17 -9.24
N GLY A 35 -8.44 18.38 -9.16
CA GLY A 35 -7.82 19.27 -8.18
C GLY A 35 -6.45 18.81 -7.74
N ARG A 36 -5.77 19.60 -6.90
CA ARG A 36 -4.40 19.31 -6.44
C ARG A 36 -4.33 18.39 -5.22
N GLY A 37 -5.42 18.29 -4.46
CA GLY A 37 -5.51 17.46 -3.26
C GLY A 37 -6.90 17.48 -2.65
N ARG A 38 -7.08 16.84 -1.48
CA ARG A 38 -8.41 16.63 -0.87
C ARG A 38 -9.19 17.92 -0.55
N ARG A 39 -8.49 18.98 -0.16
CA ARG A 39 -9.09 20.28 0.22
C ARG A 39 -9.27 21.23 -0.96
N GLU A 40 -8.59 20.97 -2.07
CA GLU A 40 -8.60 21.78 -3.29
C GLU A 40 -9.25 21.04 -4.47
N SER A 41 -10.01 19.98 -4.18
CA SER A 41 -10.76 19.26 -5.19
C SER A 41 -12.07 19.97 -5.52
N VAL A 42 -12.43 19.85 -6.79
CA VAL A 42 -13.67 20.33 -7.36
C VAL A 42 -14.42 19.12 -7.90
N LEU A 43 -15.61 18.89 -7.36
CA LEU A 43 -16.57 17.93 -7.88
C LEU A 43 -17.41 18.64 -8.95
N VAL A 44 -17.43 18.10 -10.16
CA VAL A 44 -18.24 18.59 -11.27
C VAL A 44 -19.43 17.67 -11.45
N LEU A 45 -20.63 18.23 -11.31
CA LEU A 45 -21.89 17.52 -11.51
C LEU A 45 -22.54 18.01 -12.81
N PRO A 46 -22.66 17.16 -13.84
CA PRO A 46 -23.33 17.50 -15.08
C PRO A 46 -24.85 17.60 -14.90
N GLU A 47 -25.52 18.34 -15.76
CA GLU A 47 -26.99 18.40 -15.80
C GLU A 47 -27.62 17.02 -16.11
N SER A 48 -26.89 16.14 -16.79
CA SER A 48 -27.29 14.74 -17.06
C SER A 48 -27.51 13.90 -15.79
N MET A 49 -26.98 14.34 -14.63
CA MET A 49 -27.31 13.76 -13.34
C MET A 49 -28.81 13.76 -13.04
N SER A 50 -29.58 14.70 -13.62
CA SER A 50 -31.04 14.75 -13.48
C SER A 50 -31.77 13.53 -14.04
N LEU A 51 -31.12 12.76 -14.93
CA LEU A 51 -31.65 11.50 -15.47
C LEU A 51 -31.53 10.33 -14.49
N LEU A 52 -30.75 10.51 -13.42
CA LEU A 52 -30.57 9.53 -12.37
C LEU A 52 -31.56 9.77 -11.23
N THR A 53 -32.06 8.68 -10.65
CA THR A 53 -32.80 8.69 -9.39
C THR A 53 -31.91 9.20 -8.25
N GLU A 54 -32.51 9.65 -7.15
CA GLU A 54 -31.75 10.16 -6.01
C GLU A 54 -30.74 9.14 -5.45
N LYS A 55 -31.12 7.85 -5.39
CA LYS A 55 -30.21 6.77 -4.97
C LYS A 55 -29.04 6.56 -5.94
N GLU A 56 -29.31 6.65 -7.25
CA GLU A 56 -28.26 6.57 -8.28
C GLU A 56 -27.33 7.80 -8.23
N GLN A 57 -27.87 9.01 -8.03
CA GLN A 57 -27.07 10.21 -7.82
C GLN A 57 -26.20 10.09 -6.57
N HIS A 58 -26.76 9.55 -5.48
CA HIS A 58 -26.03 9.28 -4.25
C HIS A 58 -24.87 8.33 -4.52
N ALA A 59 -25.12 7.19 -5.18
CA ALA A 59 -24.09 6.22 -5.52
C ALA A 59 -22.95 6.82 -6.35
N VAL A 60 -23.30 7.62 -7.36
CA VAL A 60 -22.30 8.25 -8.24
C VAL A 60 -21.52 9.34 -7.50
N ILE A 61 -22.16 10.14 -6.65
CA ILE A 61 -21.46 11.12 -5.81
C ILE A 61 -20.53 10.40 -4.82
N THR A 62 -20.95 9.28 -4.23
CA THR A 62 -20.11 8.46 -3.35
C THR A 62 -18.88 7.94 -4.09
N HIS A 63 -19.05 7.45 -5.33
CA HIS A 63 -17.96 7.02 -6.21
C HIS A 63 -16.95 8.15 -6.44
N GLU A 64 -17.43 9.31 -6.88
CA GLU A 64 -16.59 10.47 -7.17
C GLU A 64 -15.89 11.02 -5.92
N LEU A 65 -16.59 11.08 -4.79
CA LEU A 65 -16.00 11.50 -3.52
C LEU A 65 -15.02 10.47 -2.96
N SER A 66 -15.15 9.20 -3.32
CA SER A 66 -14.16 8.19 -2.96
C SER A 66 -12.79 8.46 -3.59
N HIS A 67 -12.72 9.06 -4.79
CA HIS A 67 -11.46 9.54 -5.38
C HIS A 67 -10.84 10.65 -4.53
N VAL A 68 -11.65 11.63 -4.11
CA VAL A 68 -11.20 12.68 -3.17
C VAL A 68 -10.68 12.06 -1.88
N TYR A 69 -11.42 11.11 -1.32
CA TYR A 69 -11.05 10.43 -0.09
C TYR A 69 -9.76 9.63 -0.24
N GLN A 70 -9.57 8.93 -1.35
CA GLN A 70 -8.35 8.19 -1.64
C GLN A 70 -7.15 9.13 -1.89
N GLY A 71 -7.40 10.36 -2.34
CA GLY A 71 -6.36 11.36 -2.62
C GLY A 71 -5.66 11.12 -3.97
N ASP A 72 -6.27 10.33 -4.85
CA ASP A 72 -5.74 9.97 -6.18
C ASP A 72 -5.93 11.09 -7.23
N VAL A 73 -6.87 12.03 -6.97
CA VAL A 73 -7.26 13.12 -7.88
C VAL A 73 -6.07 13.98 -8.30
N GLY A 74 -5.22 14.37 -7.34
CA GLY A 74 -4.05 15.22 -7.60
C GLY A 74 -3.02 14.53 -8.48
N PHE A 75 -2.70 13.29 -8.14
CA PHE A 75 -1.78 12.46 -8.90
C PHE A 75 -2.24 12.29 -10.36
N PHE A 76 -3.51 11.94 -10.59
CA PHE A 76 -4.04 11.75 -11.93
C PHE A 76 -4.17 13.04 -12.74
N THR A 77 -4.43 14.17 -12.08
CA THR A 77 -4.43 15.49 -12.71
C THR A 77 -3.03 15.80 -13.25
N TRP A 78 -1.99 15.65 -12.43
CA TRP A 78 -0.61 15.88 -12.84
C TRP A 78 -0.12 14.90 -13.92
N LEU A 79 -0.41 13.62 -13.77
CA LEU A 79 -0.06 12.60 -14.77
C LEU A 79 -0.71 12.88 -16.12
N THR A 80 -1.96 13.36 -16.11
CA THR A 80 -2.66 13.76 -17.33
C THR A 80 -2.04 14.99 -17.97
N ILE A 81 -1.75 16.04 -17.19
CA ILE A 81 -1.09 17.25 -17.68
C ILE A 81 0.28 16.91 -18.28
N LEU A 82 1.06 16.06 -17.61
CA LEU A 82 2.36 15.59 -18.10
C LEU A 82 2.22 14.89 -19.46
N LEU A 83 1.30 13.93 -19.58
CA LEU A 83 1.07 13.18 -20.80
C LEU A 83 0.55 14.04 -21.95
N GLU A 84 -0.40 14.95 -21.69
CA GLU A 84 -0.90 15.90 -22.69
C GLU A 84 0.20 16.87 -23.13
N GLY A 85 1.00 17.37 -22.18
CA GLY A 85 2.17 18.18 -22.47
C GLY A 85 3.15 17.45 -23.38
N PHE A 86 3.44 16.17 -23.07
CA PHE A 86 4.38 15.34 -23.83
C PHE A 86 3.99 15.18 -25.31
N LYS A 87 2.68 15.15 -25.62
CA LYS A 87 2.21 15.07 -27.02
C LYS A 87 2.71 16.22 -27.89
N TYR A 88 2.82 17.43 -27.32
CA TYR A 88 3.33 18.60 -28.03
C TYR A 88 4.85 18.56 -28.22
N TRP A 89 5.56 17.76 -27.41
CA TRP A 89 7.00 17.57 -27.52
C TRP A 89 7.39 16.44 -28.47
N ILE A 90 6.50 15.46 -28.74
CA ILE A 90 6.79 14.33 -29.64
C ILE A 90 7.15 14.77 -31.08
N PRO A 91 6.44 15.71 -31.73
CA PRO A 91 6.83 16.17 -33.08
C PRO A 91 8.09 17.04 -33.16
N PRO A 92 8.29 18.07 -32.29
CA PRO A 92 9.45 18.94 -32.39
C PRO A 92 10.74 18.27 -31.90
N PHE A 93 10.71 17.28 -31.01
CA PHE A 93 11.96 16.66 -30.53
C PHE A 93 12.78 15.98 -31.63
N PRO A 94 12.18 15.10 -32.48
CA PRO A 94 12.89 14.49 -33.60
C PRO A 94 13.32 15.51 -34.65
N LEU A 95 12.51 16.55 -34.90
CA LEU A 95 12.83 17.60 -35.87
C LEU A 95 13.97 18.49 -35.38
N ALA A 96 13.89 18.97 -34.14
CA ALA A 96 14.96 19.73 -33.50
C ALA A 96 16.24 18.90 -33.38
N TYR A 97 16.13 17.60 -33.10
CA TYR A 97 17.28 16.69 -33.07
C TYR A 97 17.87 16.48 -34.47
N ALA A 98 17.04 16.25 -35.50
CA ALA A 98 17.49 16.07 -36.87
C ALA A 98 18.12 17.35 -37.44
N GLU A 99 17.51 18.51 -37.20
CA GLU A 99 18.06 19.82 -37.57
C GLU A 99 19.35 20.12 -36.83
N PHE A 100 19.43 19.76 -35.54
CA PHE A 100 20.63 19.86 -34.74
C PHE A 100 21.77 18.98 -35.30
N VAL A 101 21.49 17.70 -35.59
CA VAL A 101 22.47 16.77 -36.19
C VAL A 101 22.88 17.23 -37.59
N TYR A 102 21.92 17.68 -38.41
CA TYR A 102 22.18 18.20 -39.75
C TYR A 102 23.05 19.47 -39.71
N SER A 103 22.75 20.40 -38.80
CA SER A 103 23.53 21.61 -38.60
C SER A 103 24.95 21.29 -38.13
N ALA A 104 25.11 20.31 -37.22
CA ALA A 104 26.41 19.83 -36.77
C ALA A 104 27.25 19.20 -37.90
N HIS A 105 26.61 18.57 -38.89
CA HIS A 105 27.30 17.95 -40.04
C HIS A 105 27.59 18.94 -41.18
N SER A 106 26.73 19.92 -41.41
CA SER A 106 26.87 20.89 -42.52
C SER A 106 28.09 21.82 -42.43
N GLY A 107 28.78 21.85 -41.27
CA GLY A 107 30.04 22.57 -41.09
C GLY A 107 31.28 21.87 -41.66
N PHE A 108 31.18 20.60 -42.09
CA PHE A 108 32.31 19.82 -42.63
C PHE A 108 32.09 19.45 -44.10
N SER A 109 32.82 20.11 -45.00
CA SER A 109 32.85 19.84 -46.45
C SER A 109 33.57 18.53 -46.79
N TYR A 110 33.00 17.36 -46.47
CA TYR A 110 33.47 16.07 -46.98
C TYR A 110 32.47 15.44 -47.96
N PRO A 111 32.93 14.80 -49.07
CA PRO A 111 32.05 14.24 -50.06
C PRO A 111 31.35 12.99 -49.51
N PHE A 112 30.03 13.03 -49.69
CA PHE A 112 29.00 12.10 -49.25
C PHE A 112 29.22 10.67 -49.75
N VAL A 113 29.72 9.79 -48.88
CA VAL A 113 29.69 8.33 -49.06
C VAL A 113 28.76 7.78 -47.97
N PHE A 114 27.65 7.17 -48.39
CA PHE A 114 26.64 6.50 -47.55
C PHE A 114 27.19 5.19 -46.93
N GLU A 115 28.19 5.28 -46.06
CA GLU A 115 28.31 4.27 -45.01
C GLU A 115 27.35 4.66 -43.89
N LEU A 116 26.55 3.71 -43.38
CA LEU A 116 25.69 3.95 -42.20
C LEU A 116 26.60 4.39 -41.04
N SER A 117 26.76 5.69 -40.86
CA SER A 117 27.55 6.21 -39.76
C SER A 117 26.79 5.95 -38.45
N PRO A 118 27.50 5.72 -37.33
CA PRO A 118 26.91 5.57 -36.00
C PRO A 118 25.95 6.72 -35.61
N ASP A 119 25.99 7.84 -36.33
CA ASP A 119 25.09 9.00 -36.15
C ASP A 119 23.67 8.72 -36.63
N LEU A 120 23.49 7.89 -37.66
CA LEU A 120 22.17 7.51 -38.16
C LEU A 120 21.44 6.61 -37.14
N GLU A 121 22.17 5.76 -36.41
CA GLU A 121 21.59 4.95 -35.34
C GLU A 121 21.06 5.81 -34.19
N ALA A 122 21.80 6.86 -33.78
CA ALA A 122 21.36 7.78 -32.73
C ALA A 122 20.11 8.59 -33.15
N VAL A 123 20.03 9.02 -34.42
CA VAL A 123 18.86 9.71 -35.00
C VAL A 123 17.61 8.84 -35.04
N ILE A 124 17.76 7.53 -35.25
CA ILE A 124 16.63 6.60 -35.29
C ILE A 124 16.25 6.12 -33.87
N LEU A 125 17.23 5.83 -33.02
CA LEU A 125 17.02 5.26 -31.69
C LEU A 125 16.37 6.26 -30.73
N PHE A 126 16.68 7.54 -30.86
CA PHE A 126 16.19 8.56 -29.94
C PHE A 126 14.66 8.79 -30.01
N PRO A 127 14.05 9.01 -31.19
CA PRO A 127 12.59 9.06 -31.31
C PRO A 127 11.92 7.79 -30.80
N ILE A 128 12.53 6.62 -31.01
CA ILE A 128 12.02 5.34 -30.51
C ILE A 128 12.00 5.32 -28.98
N LEU A 129 13.05 5.83 -28.31
CA LEU A 129 13.11 5.92 -26.84
C LEU A 129 12.08 6.91 -26.27
N VAL A 130 11.92 8.07 -26.89
CA VAL A 130 10.90 9.06 -26.50
C VAL A 130 9.49 8.47 -26.65
N LEU A 131 9.24 7.74 -27.73
CA LEU A 131 7.98 7.03 -27.95
C LEU A 131 7.78 5.91 -26.91
N LEU A 132 8.81 5.12 -26.61
CA LEU A 132 8.75 4.08 -25.57
C LEU A 132 8.43 4.67 -24.19
N LEU A 133 9.02 5.81 -23.83
CA LEU A 133 8.72 6.53 -22.59
C LEU A 133 7.25 6.95 -22.56
N TYR A 134 6.80 7.62 -23.62
CA TYR A 134 5.43 8.09 -23.75
C TYR A 134 4.43 6.94 -23.63
N PHE A 135 4.63 5.86 -24.39
CA PHE A 135 3.75 4.69 -24.33
C PHE A 135 3.77 4.03 -22.95
N SER A 136 4.94 3.95 -22.29
CA SER A 136 5.04 3.41 -20.93
C SER A 136 4.22 4.23 -19.93
N LEU A 137 4.27 5.56 -20.00
CA LEU A 137 3.46 6.45 -19.17
C LEU A 137 1.97 6.35 -19.50
N VAL A 138 1.61 6.16 -20.77
CA VAL A 138 0.22 5.93 -21.19
C VAL A 138 -0.31 4.60 -20.63
N PHE A 139 0.49 3.53 -20.69
CA PHE A 139 0.13 2.23 -20.10
C PHE A 139 0.02 2.30 -18.58
N LEU A 140 0.94 3.00 -17.92
CA LEU A 140 0.88 3.24 -16.48
C LEU A 140 -0.40 3.99 -16.09
N LYS A 141 -0.69 5.11 -16.77
CA LYS A 141 -1.94 5.85 -16.56
C LYS A 141 -3.16 4.95 -16.74
N SER A 142 -3.19 4.16 -17.81
CA SER A 142 -4.32 3.27 -18.11
C SER A 142 -4.51 2.20 -17.04
N SER A 143 -3.42 1.55 -16.60
CA SER A 143 -3.46 0.51 -15.56
C SER A 143 -3.87 1.06 -14.19
N LEU A 144 -3.26 2.18 -13.77
CA LEU A 144 -3.61 2.83 -12.51
C LEU A 144 -5.06 3.34 -12.55
N SER A 145 -5.52 3.87 -13.68
CA SER A 145 -6.88 4.39 -13.83
C SER A 145 -7.91 3.27 -13.65
N ARG A 146 -7.70 2.09 -14.26
CA ARG A 146 -8.57 0.92 -14.03
C ARG A 146 -8.64 0.52 -12.57
N THR A 147 -7.49 0.45 -11.91
CA THR A 147 -7.41 0.07 -10.50
C THR A 147 -8.11 1.09 -9.61
N ARG A 148 -7.95 2.38 -9.92
CA ARG A 148 -8.60 3.50 -9.22
C ARG A 148 -10.12 3.39 -9.26
N GLU A 149 -10.69 3.16 -10.45
CA GLU A 149 -12.13 3.00 -10.63
C GLU A 149 -12.67 1.78 -9.88
N SER A 150 -11.96 0.64 -9.93
CA SER A 150 -12.37 -0.56 -9.18
C SER A 150 -12.37 -0.34 -7.66
N ILE A 151 -11.44 0.46 -7.12
CA ILE A 151 -11.43 0.80 -5.69
C ILE A 151 -12.59 1.75 -5.35
N ALA A 152 -12.87 2.72 -6.21
CA ALA A 152 -14.00 3.63 -6.04
C ALA A 152 -15.36 2.90 -6.11
N ASP A 153 -15.51 1.95 -7.02
CA ASP A 153 -16.66 1.04 -7.10
C ASP A 153 -16.82 0.25 -5.81
N ALA A 154 -15.73 -0.36 -5.33
CA ALA A 154 -15.74 -1.12 -4.08
C ALA A 154 -16.15 -0.25 -2.89
N TYR A 155 -15.61 0.96 -2.81
CA TYR A 155 -15.94 1.91 -1.75
C TYR A 155 -17.43 2.26 -1.74
N THR A 156 -18.00 2.51 -2.92
CA THR A 156 -19.42 2.78 -3.09
C THR A 156 -20.29 1.59 -2.67
N ILE A 157 -19.88 0.36 -2.99
CA ILE A 157 -20.56 -0.87 -2.57
C ILE A 157 -20.49 -1.08 -1.05
N PHE A 158 -19.35 -0.76 -0.42
CA PHE A 158 -19.24 -0.83 1.04
C PHE A 158 -20.23 0.09 1.76
N HIS A 159 -20.66 1.16 1.08
CA HIS A 159 -21.74 2.06 1.54
C HIS A 159 -23.14 1.64 1.05
N GLY A 160 -23.34 0.40 0.63
CA GLY A 160 -24.67 -0.14 0.29
C GLY A 160 -25.26 0.37 -1.02
N CYS A 161 -24.45 0.97 -1.89
CA CYS A 161 -24.91 1.59 -3.12
C CYS A 161 -24.72 0.70 -4.35
N ASP A 162 -24.71 -0.63 -4.20
CA ASP A 162 -24.39 -1.60 -5.26
C ASP A 162 -25.40 -1.58 -6.43
N THR A 163 -26.68 -1.75 -6.15
CA THR A 163 -27.78 -1.74 -7.13
C THR A 163 -27.90 -0.38 -7.81
N SER A 164 -27.73 0.69 -7.03
CA SER A 164 -27.81 2.08 -7.51
C SER A 164 -26.62 2.45 -8.40
N LEU A 165 -25.41 2.02 -8.03
CA LEU A 165 -24.22 2.21 -8.86
C LEU A 165 -24.34 1.43 -10.17
N LYS A 166 -24.73 0.15 -10.10
CA LYS A 166 -24.95 -0.70 -11.28
C LYS A 166 -25.94 -0.06 -12.27
N SER A 167 -27.10 0.37 -11.76
CA SER A 167 -28.12 1.03 -12.59
C SER A 167 -27.60 2.35 -13.19
N ALA A 168 -26.90 3.16 -12.39
CA ALA A 168 -26.30 4.41 -12.86
C ALA A 168 -25.26 4.17 -13.96
N LEU A 169 -24.40 3.15 -13.83
CA LEU A 169 -23.39 2.79 -14.83
C LEU A 169 -24.01 2.37 -16.16
N VAL A 170 -25.09 1.57 -16.13
CA VAL A 170 -25.83 1.18 -17.33
C VAL A 170 -26.47 2.40 -18.01
N LYS A 171 -27.07 3.31 -17.21
CA LYS A 171 -27.66 4.55 -17.74
C LYS A 171 -26.61 5.47 -18.37
N TYR A 172 -25.47 5.69 -17.72
CA TYR A 172 -24.38 6.48 -18.31
C TYR A 172 -23.80 5.84 -19.58
N ALA A 173 -23.69 4.51 -19.62
CA ALA A 173 -23.25 3.82 -20.83
C ALA A 173 -24.24 4.04 -21.99
N SER A 174 -25.55 4.07 -21.71
CA SER A 174 -26.58 4.36 -22.72
C SER A 174 -26.58 5.82 -23.21
N ILE A 175 -26.32 6.77 -22.31
CA ILE A 175 -26.19 8.20 -22.65
C ILE A 175 -24.95 8.41 -23.54
N GLY A 176 -23.82 7.79 -23.18
CA GLY A 176 -22.58 7.87 -23.97
C GLY A 176 -22.68 7.24 -25.36
N THR A 177 -23.58 6.29 -25.58
CA THR A 177 -23.85 5.77 -26.95
C THR A 177 -24.62 6.74 -27.83
N LEU A 178 -25.39 7.67 -27.24
CA LEU A 178 -26.17 8.69 -27.95
C LEU A 178 -25.32 9.92 -28.31
N GLU A 179 -24.34 10.28 -27.49
CA GLU A 179 -23.52 11.51 -27.65
C GLU A 179 -22.26 11.36 -28.54
N ARG A 180 -22.17 10.31 -29.37
CA ARG A 180 -21.00 9.98 -30.24
C ARG A 180 -20.54 11.08 -31.23
N GLY A 181 -21.11 12.28 -31.21
CA GLY A 181 -20.69 13.44 -32.00
C GLY A 181 -19.78 14.47 -31.31
N GLY A 182 -19.47 14.33 -30.01
CA GLY A 182 -18.76 15.36 -29.23
C GLY A 182 -17.30 15.04 -28.85
N ILE A 183 -16.38 15.95 -29.16
CA ILE A 183 -14.94 15.88 -28.82
C ILE A 183 -14.72 16.27 -27.35
N VAL A 184 -15.01 15.39 -26.39
CA VAL A 184 -14.54 15.58 -25.00
C VAL A 184 -14.04 14.25 -24.41
N ASN A 185 -12.73 14.09 -24.44
CA ASN A 185 -12.04 12.81 -24.26
C ASN A 185 -11.53 12.58 -22.82
N LEU A 186 -12.24 13.08 -21.79
CA LEU A 186 -11.60 13.24 -20.48
C LEU A 186 -12.10 12.39 -19.32
N CYS A 187 -13.27 11.74 -19.30
CA CYS A 187 -13.62 10.94 -18.12
C CYS A 187 -14.45 9.67 -18.34
N PHE A 188 -15.14 9.47 -19.47
CA PHE A 188 -15.86 8.21 -19.70
C PHE A 188 -15.80 7.83 -21.18
N HIS A 189 -14.85 6.96 -21.49
CA HIS A 189 -14.74 6.19 -22.73
C HIS A 189 -14.21 6.92 -23.99
N GLN A 190 -13.15 6.33 -24.57
CA GLN A 190 -12.74 6.52 -25.96
C GLN A 190 -13.47 5.50 -26.84
N GLY A 191 -14.41 5.97 -27.66
CA GLY A 191 -15.03 5.15 -28.69
C GLY A 191 -14.11 4.95 -29.89
N ALA A 192 -13.35 3.87 -29.90
CA ALA A 192 -12.91 3.17 -31.12
C ALA A 192 -12.40 1.79 -30.70
N LYS A 193 -12.46 0.81 -31.61
CA LYS A 193 -12.02 -0.60 -31.47
C LYS A 193 -10.51 -0.78 -31.16
N SER A 194 -9.93 0.03 -30.27
CA SER A 194 -8.55 -0.09 -29.83
C SER A 194 -8.47 -1.14 -28.72
N ARG A 195 -7.47 -2.01 -28.87
CA ARG A 195 -7.21 -3.20 -28.05
C ARG A 195 -7.24 -2.85 -26.55
N HIS A 196 -7.79 -3.75 -25.73
CA HIS A 196 -8.03 -3.64 -24.27
C HIS A 196 -6.88 -3.05 -23.42
N GLY A 197 -5.66 -2.96 -23.94
CA GLY A 197 -4.49 -2.41 -23.23
C GLY A 197 -4.57 -0.92 -22.89
N LEU A 198 -5.18 -0.09 -23.74
CA LEU A 198 -5.15 1.39 -23.60
C LEU A 198 -6.41 2.01 -22.99
N SER A 199 -7.41 1.19 -22.62
CA SER A 199 -8.62 1.69 -21.98
C SER A 199 -8.31 2.20 -20.57
N THR A 200 -8.68 3.45 -20.29
CA THR A 200 -8.53 4.10 -18.97
C THR A 200 -9.55 3.62 -17.94
N HIS A 201 -10.58 2.90 -18.35
CA HIS A 201 -11.58 2.30 -17.45
C HIS A 201 -11.68 0.81 -17.70
N PRO A 202 -12.03 0.01 -16.69
CA PRO A 202 -12.40 -1.38 -16.92
C PRO A 202 -13.65 -1.42 -17.83
N PRO A 203 -13.77 -2.41 -18.73
CA PRO A 203 -14.97 -2.64 -19.51
C PRO A 203 -16.23 -2.62 -18.63
N LEU A 204 -17.33 -2.06 -19.14
CA LEU A 204 -18.59 -2.00 -18.38
C LEU A 204 -19.01 -3.38 -17.87
N GLN A 205 -18.97 -4.41 -18.73
CA GLN A 205 -19.31 -5.77 -18.32
C GLN A 205 -18.39 -6.29 -17.21
N GLU A 206 -17.10 -5.95 -17.25
CA GLU A 206 -16.17 -6.31 -16.18
C GLU A 206 -16.52 -5.59 -14.88
N ARG A 207 -16.86 -4.29 -14.92
CA ARG A 207 -17.32 -3.56 -13.73
C ARG A 207 -18.61 -4.15 -13.18
N LEU A 208 -19.60 -4.42 -14.03
CA LEU A 208 -20.87 -5.02 -13.63
C LEU A 208 -20.67 -6.40 -12.99
N ASN A 209 -19.84 -7.25 -13.61
CA ASN A 209 -19.49 -8.55 -13.06
C ASN A 209 -18.74 -8.39 -11.73
N ASN A 210 -17.81 -7.44 -11.63
CA ASN A 210 -17.09 -7.18 -10.38
C ASN A 210 -18.03 -6.70 -9.27
N ILE A 211 -19.04 -5.87 -9.59
CA ILE A 211 -20.10 -5.45 -8.66
C ILE A 211 -20.89 -6.68 -8.18
N ASP A 212 -21.33 -7.52 -9.12
CA ASP A 212 -22.15 -8.70 -8.83
C ASP A 212 -21.39 -9.76 -8.02
N GLU A 213 -20.13 -10.01 -8.37
CA GLU A 213 -19.27 -11.01 -7.73
C GLU A 213 -18.50 -10.47 -6.52
N LYS A 214 -18.56 -9.15 -6.27
CA LYS A 214 -17.81 -8.42 -5.23
C LYS A 214 -16.29 -8.70 -5.29
N THR A 215 -15.74 -8.89 -6.49
CA THR A 215 -14.36 -9.35 -6.73
C THR A 215 -13.30 -8.25 -6.75
N PHE A 216 -13.65 -7.00 -6.43
CA PHE A 216 -12.74 -5.85 -6.45
C PHE A 216 -11.45 -6.03 -5.62
N LEU A 217 -11.51 -6.86 -4.56
CA LEU A 217 -10.35 -7.18 -3.72
C LEU A 217 -9.38 -8.19 -4.36
N LYS A 218 -9.85 -9.00 -5.32
CA LYS A 218 -9.01 -9.95 -6.06
C LYS A 218 -8.06 -9.22 -7.02
N ALA A 219 -8.55 -8.18 -7.69
CA ALA A 219 -7.77 -7.34 -8.60
C ALA A 219 -6.66 -6.54 -7.92
N LYS A 220 -6.78 -6.25 -6.60
CA LYS A 220 -5.71 -5.61 -5.82
C LYS A 220 -4.43 -6.45 -5.79
N ASN A 221 -4.56 -7.78 -5.76
CA ASN A 221 -3.43 -8.69 -5.76
C ASN A 221 -2.81 -8.89 -7.15
N GLU A 222 -3.57 -8.64 -8.22
CA GLU A 222 -3.13 -8.83 -9.60
C GLU A 222 -2.52 -7.55 -10.20
N ASN A 223 -3.15 -6.38 -10.01
CA ASN A 223 -2.73 -5.10 -10.61
C ASN A 223 -1.60 -4.39 -9.85
N PHE A 224 -1.42 -4.69 -8.56
CA PHE A 224 -0.24 -4.29 -7.76
C PHE A 224 0.66 -5.49 -7.46
N SER A 225 0.72 -6.47 -8.37
CA SER A 225 1.66 -7.56 -8.16
C SER A 225 3.08 -6.99 -8.04
N PRO A 226 3.89 -7.48 -7.09
CA PRO A 226 5.31 -7.11 -7.00
C PRO A 226 6.03 -7.26 -8.34
N VAL A 227 5.56 -8.18 -9.19
CA VAL A 227 6.03 -8.38 -10.57
C VAL A 227 5.74 -7.17 -11.44
N PHE A 228 4.53 -6.61 -11.43
CA PHE A 228 4.18 -5.42 -12.23
C PHE A 228 4.94 -4.17 -11.74
N ALA A 229 5.05 -3.99 -10.42
CA ALA A 229 5.86 -2.91 -9.84
C ALA A 229 7.35 -3.06 -10.18
N PHE A 230 7.87 -4.29 -10.14
CA PHE A 230 9.22 -4.63 -10.58
C PHE A 230 9.41 -4.36 -12.07
N CYS A 231 8.47 -4.76 -12.94
CA CYS A 231 8.52 -4.49 -14.37
C CYS A 231 8.50 -2.99 -14.69
N ILE A 232 7.67 -2.19 -14.01
CA ILE A 232 7.68 -0.73 -14.14
C ILE A 232 9.01 -0.14 -13.65
N GLY A 233 9.54 -0.64 -12.52
CA GLY A 233 10.85 -0.25 -12.02
C GLY A 233 11.97 -0.56 -13.01
N VAL A 234 11.99 -1.77 -13.58
CA VAL A 234 12.95 -2.20 -14.61
C VAL A 234 12.80 -1.38 -15.88
N MET A 235 11.58 -1.12 -16.36
CA MET A 235 11.35 -0.26 -17.53
C MET A 235 11.79 1.19 -17.29
N SER A 236 11.58 1.72 -16.08
CA SER A 236 12.01 3.07 -15.70
C SER A 236 13.53 3.18 -15.61
N VAL A 237 14.20 2.15 -15.06
CA VAL A 237 15.66 2.04 -15.04
C VAL A 237 16.22 1.92 -16.46
N PHE A 238 15.58 1.12 -17.32
CA PHE A 238 15.98 0.97 -18.71
C PHE A 238 15.81 2.28 -19.49
N LEU A 239 14.67 2.96 -19.34
CA LEU A 239 14.42 4.28 -19.94
C LEU A 239 15.42 5.33 -19.45
N TYR A 240 15.72 5.36 -18.15
CA TYR A 240 16.73 6.24 -17.57
C TYR A 240 18.12 5.93 -18.12
N TYR A 241 18.51 4.65 -18.20
CA TYR A 241 19.77 4.22 -18.79
C TYR A 241 19.86 4.61 -20.26
N SER A 242 18.82 4.39 -21.05
CA SER A 242 18.82 4.73 -22.47
C SER A 242 18.82 6.23 -22.74
N ILE A 243 18.14 7.04 -21.90
CA ILE A 243 18.20 8.50 -21.97
C ILE A 243 19.61 8.99 -21.62
N ASN A 244 20.23 8.48 -20.55
CA ASN A 244 21.60 8.83 -20.18
C ASN A 244 22.59 8.36 -21.25
N HIS A 245 22.48 7.13 -21.76
CA HIS A 245 23.32 6.58 -22.82
C HIS A 245 23.21 7.39 -24.11
N PHE A 246 22.00 7.80 -24.48
CA PHE A 246 21.78 8.73 -25.59
C PHE A 246 22.51 10.07 -25.37
N PHE A 247 22.38 10.67 -24.19
CA PHE A 247 23.01 11.95 -23.89
C PHE A 247 24.54 11.88 -23.73
N ILE A 248 25.08 10.75 -23.24
CA ILE A 248 26.53 10.49 -23.19
C ILE A 248 27.08 10.36 -24.61
N ASN A 249 26.42 9.59 -25.48
CA ASN A 249 26.85 9.45 -26.88
C ASN A 249 26.65 10.75 -27.68
N ALA A 250 25.60 11.53 -27.38
CA ALA A 250 25.47 12.89 -27.91
C ALA A 250 26.64 13.76 -27.44
N ASN A 251 27.05 13.69 -26.17
CA ASN A 251 28.21 14.41 -25.63
C ASN A 251 29.52 14.05 -26.36
N VAL A 252 29.72 12.77 -26.70
CA VAL A 252 30.87 12.31 -27.51
C VAL A 252 30.82 12.90 -28.92
N LEU A 253 29.62 13.03 -29.51
CA LEU A 253 29.42 13.71 -30.79
C LEU A 253 29.65 15.24 -30.72
N PHE A 254 29.31 15.85 -29.57
CA PHE A 254 29.46 17.28 -29.29
C PHE A 254 30.89 17.72 -28.96
N GLN A 255 31.75 16.81 -28.48
CA GLN A 255 33.19 17.08 -28.31
C GLN A 255 33.88 17.43 -29.64
N ILE A 256 33.27 17.09 -30.78
CA ILE A 256 33.80 17.40 -32.09
C ILE A 256 33.46 18.84 -32.54
N THR A 257 32.48 19.53 -31.91
CA THR A 257 31.95 20.80 -32.46
C THR A 257 31.61 21.93 -31.48
N SER A 258 31.71 21.78 -30.15
CA SER A 258 31.19 22.80 -29.21
C SER A 258 32.26 23.59 -28.44
N THR A 259 31.94 24.85 -28.11
CA THR A 259 32.75 25.70 -27.22
C THR A 259 32.62 25.24 -25.75
N PRO A 260 33.65 25.47 -24.90
CA PRO A 260 33.72 24.93 -23.53
C PRO A 260 32.51 25.28 -22.64
N GLU A 261 31.87 26.43 -22.89
CA GLU A 261 30.74 26.93 -22.10
C GLU A 261 29.43 26.16 -22.39
N PHE A 262 29.23 25.68 -23.62
CA PHE A 262 28.06 24.90 -24.00
C PHE A 262 28.18 23.43 -23.54
N GLU A 263 29.39 22.88 -23.56
CA GLU A 263 29.71 21.57 -23.00
C GLU A 263 29.46 21.55 -21.48
N ALA A 264 29.83 22.62 -20.76
CA ALA A 264 29.52 22.79 -19.34
C ALA A 264 28.00 22.89 -19.07
N PHE A 265 27.25 23.55 -19.95
CA PHE A 265 25.78 23.65 -19.86
C PHE A 265 25.10 22.29 -20.06
N LEU A 266 25.46 21.52 -21.10
CA LEU A 266 24.92 20.19 -21.37
C LEU A 266 25.27 19.19 -20.26
N LYS A 267 26.54 19.19 -19.81
CA LYS A 267 26.99 18.39 -18.64
C LYS A 267 26.19 18.74 -17.37
N GLY A 268 25.66 19.96 -17.25
CA GLY A 268 24.79 20.37 -16.16
C GLY A 268 23.31 19.98 -16.30
N VAL A 269 22.72 20.21 -17.48
CA VAL A 269 21.29 20.04 -17.72
C VAL A 269 20.88 18.56 -17.79
N ILE A 270 21.71 17.69 -18.35
CA ILE A 270 21.43 16.26 -18.53
C ILE A 270 21.21 15.53 -17.17
N PRO A 271 22.16 15.57 -16.22
CA PRO A 271 21.97 14.97 -14.90
C PRO A 271 20.93 15.72 -14.06
N PHE A 272 20.69 17.02 -14.28
CA PHE A 272 19.58 17.73 -13.66
C PHE A 272 18.22 17.19 -14.13
N VAL A 273 17.99 17.01 -15.43
CA VAL A 273 16.75 16.46 -15.99
C VAL A 273 16.59 14.97 -15.64
N GLY A 274 17.68 14.21 -15.65
CA GLY A 274 17.70 12.81 -15.20
C GLY A 274 17.33 12.66 -13.73
N ALA A 275 17.96 13.44 -12.84
CA ALA A 275 17.62 13.48 -11.42
C ALA A 275 16.18 13.97 -11.21
N SER A 276 15.76 15.04 -11.88
CA SER A 276 14.39 15.58 -11.80
C SER A 276 13.34 14.55 -12.23
N SER A 277 13.63 13.74 -13.24
CA SER A 277 12.76 12.65 -13.71
C SER A 277 12.68 11.51 -12.69
N LEU A 278 13.80 11.17 -12.03
CA LEU A 278 13.85 10.19 -10.95
C LEU A 278 13.12 10.67 -9.67
N VAL A 279 13.22 11.97 -9.38
CA VAL A 279 12.47 12.65 -8.32
C VAL A 279 10.97 12.70 -8.65
N ALA A 280 10.62 12.98 -9.90
CA ALA A 280 9.24 12.91 -10.37
C ALA A 280 8.67 11.49 -10.27
N ILE A 281 9.47 10.45 -10.59
CA ILE A 281 9.09 9.04 -10.46
C ILE A 281 8.91 8.61 -8.99
N THR A 282 9.72 9.13 -8.07
CA THR A 282 9.53 8.89 -6.62
C THR A 282 8.33 9.66 -6.05
N TYR A 283 7.95 10.79 -6.66
CA TYR A 283 6.69 11.50 -6.42
C TYR A 283 5.45 10.79 -7.00
N VAL A 284 5.64 9.93 -8.01
CA VAL A 284 4.58 9.22 -8.73
C VAL A 284 4.04 7.99 -7.97
N PHE A 285 4.74 7.52 -6.92
CA PHE A 285 4.16 6.56 -6.00
C PHE A 285 3.37 7.28 -4.89
N PRO A 286 2.10 6.93 -4.66
CA PRO A 286 1.27 7.68 -3.76
C PRO A 286 1.76 7.47 -2.32
N ILE A 287 2.45 8.48 -1.79
CA ILE A 287 2.61 8.70 -0.35
C ILE A 287 1.20 9.00 0.19
N THR A 288 0.39 7.96 0.31
CA THR A 288 -0.95 8.07 0.90
C THR A 288 -0.81 8.32 2.40
N ARG A 289 -1.32 9.45 2.88
CA ARG A 289 -2.52 9.53 3.75
C ARG A 289 -2.68 10.86 4.51
N THR A 290 -1.64 11.63 4.79
CA THR A 290 -1.73 12.87 5.60
C THR A 290 -0.43 13.70 5.50
N PRO A 291 -0.40 15.00 5.91
CA PRO A 291 0.86 15.71 6.09
C PRO A 291 1.79 14.91 7.02
N LEU A 292 3.04 14.78 6.59
CA LEU A 292 4.06 13.94 7.21
C LEU A 292 4.60 14.61 8.48
N HIS A 293 4.33 14.00 9.64
CA HIS A 293 5.04 14.33 10.87
C HIS A 293 6.32 13.47 10.92
N PHE A 294 7.41 13.98 11.50
CA PHE A 294 8.67 13.20 11.64
C PHE A 294 8.43 11.87 12.39
N CYS A 295 7.39 11.83 13.21
CA CYS A 295 6.87 10.67 13.92
C CYS A 295 6.34 9.56 13.00
N ASP A 296 5.89 9.88 11.77
CA ASP A 296 5.38 8.90 10.81
C ASP A 296 6.49 8.01 10.21
N LEU A 297 7.75 8.46 10.26
CA LEU A 297 8.92 7.64 9.90
C LEU A 297 9.10 6.43 10.83
N VAL A 298 8.48 6.45 12.01
CA VAL A 298 8.49 5.35 12.99
C VAL A 298 7.43 4.28 12.64
N ARG A 299 6.42 4.62 11.83
CA ARG A 299 5.35 3.69 11.44
C ARG A 299 5.82 2.75 10.34
N LYS A 300 5.88 1.45 10.65
CA LYS A 300 6.34 0.39 9.74
C LYS A 300 5.65 0.42 8.37
N ASP A 301 4.33 0.61 8.36
CA ASP A 301 3.50 0.57 7.14
C ASP A 301 3.80 1.72 6.16
N PHE A 302 4.37 2.82 6.68
CA PHE A 302 4.79 3.98 5.92
C PHE A 302 6.28 3.90 5.56
N PHE A 303 7.08 3.49 6.54
CA PHE A 303 8.52 3.42 6.47
C PHE A 303 9.03 2.40 5.43
N PHE A 304 8.46 1.18 5.40
CA PHE A 304 8.96 0.13 4.51
C PHE A 304 8.81 0.46 3.03
N PRO A 305 7.65 0.97 2.56
CA PRO A 305 7.52 1.43 1.19
C PRO A 305 8.47 2.58 0.86
N LEU A 306 8.61 3.57 1.75
CA LEU A 306 9.51 4.72 1.54
C LEU A 306 10.98 4.29 1.47
N ALA A 307 11.43 3.44 2.39
CA ALA A 307 12.79 2.93 2.44
C ALA A 307 13.10 1.98 1.28
N SER A 308 12.14 1.14 0.88
CA SER A 308 12.28 0.28 -0.30
C SER A 308 12.39 1.11 -1.57
N ASN A 309 11.53 2.13 -1.74
CA ASN A 309 11.59 3.03 -2.89
C ASN A 309 12.87 3.88 -2.90
N ALA A 310 13.30 4.39 -1.74
CA ALA A 310 14.57 5.11 -1.61
C ALA A 310 15.78 4.21 -1.90
N ALA A 311 15.76 2.95 -1.42
CA ALA A 311 16.81 1.98 -1.70
C ALA A 311 16.85 1.57 -3.18
N ILE A 312 15.70 1.37 -3.83
CA ILE A 312 15.60 1.11 -5.27
C ILE A 312 16.10 2.32 -6.05
N THR A 313 15.72 3.53 -5.64
CA THR A 313 16.16 4.80 -6.26
C THR A 313 17.67 4.99 -6.13
N LEU A 314 18.22 4.80 -4.92
CA LEU A 314 19.66 4.88 -4.65
C LEU A 314 20.44 3.78 -5.37
N SER A 315 19.90 2.56 -5.44
CA SER A 315 20.53 1.45 -6.16
C SER A 315 20.49 1.67 -7.67
N ALA A 316 19.39 2.16 -8.22
CA ALA A 316 19.29 2.55 -9.62
C ALA A 316 20.24 3.70 -9.96
N ALA A 317 20.31 4.73 -9.10
CA ALA A 317 21.25 5.83 -9.24
C ALA A 317 22.70 5.33 -9.15
N ALA A 318 23.03 4.42 -8.22
CA ALA A 318 24.36 3.85 -8.06
C ALA A 318 24.75 2.93 -9.23
N ILE A 319 23.85 2.08 -9.72
CA ILE A 319 24.05 1.21 -10.90
C ILE A 319 24.23 2.06 -12.16
N THR A 320 23.43 3.12 -12.31
CA THR A 320 23.56 4.00 -13.47
C THR A 320 24.82 4.87 -13.39
N SER A 321 25.19 5.31 -12.18
CA SER A 321 26.47 5.97 -11.93
C SER A 321 27.64 5.03 -12.21
N TYR A 322 27.52 3.73 -11.87
CA TYR A 322 28.49 2.69 -12.18
C TYR A 322 28.60 2.40 -13.70
N GLY A 323 27.50 2.51 -14.45
CA GLY A 323 27.54 2.49 -15.91
C GLY A 323 28.24 3.72 -16.52
N LEU A 324 28.15 4.87 -15.84
CA LEU A 324 28.85 6.12 -16.17
C LEU A 324 30.33 6.14 -15.72
N PHE A 325 30.77 5.18 -14.90
CA PHE A 325 32.09 5.14 -14.24
C PHE A 325 33.27 4.85 -15.17
N LEU A 326 33.05 4.75 -16.49
CA LEU A 326 34.11 4.69 -17.49
C LEU A 326 34.70 6.07 -17.82
N ASP A 327 34.07 7.18 -17.38
CA ASP A 327 34.60 8.53 -17.56
C ASP A 327 34.63 9.34 -16.24
N ARG A 328 35.82 9.84 -15.88
CA ARG A 328 36.16 10.39 -14.55
C ARG A 328 35.50 11.75 -14.28
N GLU A 329 35.22 12.53 -15.31
CA GLU A 329 34.62 13.87 -15.16
C GLU A 329 33.10 13.81 -14.93
N CYS A 330 32.42 12.83 -15.52
CA CYS A 330 30.97 12.66 -15.38
C CYS A 330 30.53 12.29 -13.96
N VAL A 331 31.42 11.67 -13.17
CA VAL A 331 31.11 11.20 -11.80
C VAL A 331 30.94 12.37 -10.82
N VAL A 332 31.80 13.38 -10.86
CA VAL A 332 31.72 14.54 -9.94
C VAL A 332 30.43 15.33 -10.17
N ILE A 333 30.08 15.50 -11.44
CA ILE A 333 28.89 16.22 -11.88
C ILE A 333 27.63 15.42 -11.47
N SER A 334 27.60 14.11 -11.76
CA SER A 334 26.48 13.23 -11.40
C SER A 334 26.24 13.13 -9.89
N ILE A 335 27.30 13.15 -9.08
CA ILE A 335 27.19 13.16 -7.61
C ILE A 335 26.62 14.50 -7.11
N GLY A 336 27.07 15.64 -7.66
CA GLY A 336 26.51 16.96 -7.34
C GLY A 336 25.02 17.08 -7.67
N PHE A 337 24.61 16.54 -8.82
CA PHE A 337 23.20 16.52 -9.23
C PHE A 337 22.37 15.47 -8.50
N GLY A 338 22.93 14.32 -8.13
CA GLY A 338 22.29 13.35 -7.25
C GLY A 338 22.03 13.95 -5.85
N ALA A 339 22.99 14.72 -5.33
CA ALA A 339 22.83 15.47 -4.09
C ALA A 339 21.80 16.60 -4.22
N CYS A 340 21.80 17.35 -5.34
CA CYS A 340 20.77 18.34 -5.64
C CYS A 340 19.38 17.72 -5.81
N GLY A 341 19.25 16.56 -6.47
CA GLY A 341 18.00 15.82 -6.61
C GLY A 341 17.48 15.28 -5.28
N LEU A 342 18.38 14.82 -4.41
CA LEU A 342 18.06 14.48 -3.01
C LEU A 342 17.63 15.72 -2.23
N LEU A 343 18.31 16.86 -2.38
CA LEU A 343 17.95 18.13 -1.75
C LEU A 343 16.63 18.68 -2.26
N MET A 344 16.32 18.58 -3.56
CA MET A 344 15.05 18.99 -4.15
C MET A 344 13.92 18.01 -3.79
N SER A 345 14.21 16.72 -3.66
CA SER A 345 13.27 15.75 -3.08
C SER A 345 12.96 16.09 -1.64
N PHE A 346 13.98 16.43 -0.85
CA PHE A 346 13.84 16.84 0.54
C PHE A 346 13.14 18.20 0.67
N ALA A 347 13.45 19.16 -0.20
CA ALA A 347 12.79 20.46 -0.25
C ALA A 347 11.34 20.35 -0.72
N GLY A 348 11.04 19.53 -1.73
CA GLY A 348 9.68 19.20 -2.14
C GLY A 348 8.92 18.48 -1.02
N PHE A 349 9.57 17.54 -0.34
CA PHE A 349 9.04 16.85 0.85
C PHE A 349 8.71 17.84 1.98
N LEU A 350 9.57 18.83 2.22
CA LEU A 350 9.34 19.91 3.19
C LEU A 350 8.24 20.88 2.73
N ASN A 351 8.14 21.17 1.43
CA ASN A 351 7.17 22.08 0.82
C ASN A 351 5.76 21.47 0.73
N ASN A 352 5.63 20.14 0.84
CA ASN A 352 4.35 19.45 0.94
C ASN A 352 3.73 19.52 2.36
N ARG A 353 4.38 20.20 3.32
CA ARG A 353 3.73 20.60 4.58
C ARG A 353 2.78 21.76 4.31
N HIS A 354 1.54 21.61 4.75
CA HIS A 354 0.53 22.67 4.76
C HIS A 354 1.07 23.88 5.56
N ASN A 355 1.11 25.07 4.95
CA ASN A 355 1.04 26.46 5.46
C ASN A 355 1.37 26.88 6.91
N ASP A 356 1.92 26.05 7.78
CA ASP A 356 2.43 26.44 9.10
C ASP A 356 3.96 26.57 9.06
N PHE A 357 4.51 27.18 8.00
CA PHE A 357 5.70 28.00 8.26
C PHE A 357 5.19 29.22 9.02
N ASP A 358 4.96 29.04 10.32
CA ASP A 358 4.97 30.18 11.21
C ASP A 358 6.30 30.91 10.95
N SER A 359 6.30 32.24 11.01
CA SER A 359 7.41 33.14 10.63
C SER A 359 8.79 32.83 11.25
N ARG A 360 8.89 31.77 12.04
CA ARG A 360 10.03 31.32 12.83
C ARG A 360 10.72 30.05 12.29
N ASP A 361 10.18 29.35 11.29
CA ASP A 361 10.71 28.04 10.83
C ASP A 361 11.55 28.07 9.53
N TRP A 362 11.84 29.26 9.00
CA TRP A 362 12.68 29.49 7.81
C TRP A 362 14.10 28.92 7.91
N TYR A 363 14.62 28.71 9.13
CA TYR A 363 15.95 28.15 9.37
C TYR A 363 16.13 26.72 8.82
N LEU A 364 15.05 25.94 8.67
CA LEU A 364 15.11 24.59 8.08
C LEU A 364 15.49 24.60 6.60
N LEU A 365 15.19 25.70 5.89
CA LEU A 365 15.60 25.93 4.50
C LEU A 365 17.11 26.18 4.38
N PHE A 366 17.73 26.70 5.45
CA PHE A 366 19.17 26.97 5.55
C PHE A 366 19.97 25.83 6.17
N ALA A 367 19.31 24.81 6.75
CA ALA A 367 19.98 23.68 7.39
C ALA A 367 21.00 22.99 6.47
N PRO A 368 20.75 22.74 5.16
CA PRO A 368 21.75 22.15 4.27
C PRO A 368 22.99 23.04 4.05
N PHE A 369 22.85 24.36 4.08
CA PHE A 369 23.97 25.30 3.98
C PHE A 369 24.77 25.37 5.29
N LEU A 370 24.06 25.41 6.42
CA LEU A 370 24.67 25.36 7.76
C LEU A 370 25.46 24.06 7.97
N MET A 371 24.96 22.96 7.40
CA MET A 371 25.58 21.64 7.38
C MET A 371 26.92 21.61 6.67
N VAL A 372 26.98 22.14 5.46
CA VAL A 372 28.23 22.24 4.70
C VAL A 372 29.20 23.15 5.45
N ALA A 373 28.73 24.29 5.98
CA ALA A 373 29.56 25.24 6.72
C ALA A 373 30.12 24.68 8.04
N LEU A 374 29.41 23.79 8.74
CA LEU A 374 29.85 23.20 10.00
C LEU A 374 30.79 22.01 9.83
N VAL A 375 30.60 21.21 8.77
CA VAL A 375 31.38 19.97 8.55
C VAL A 375 32.63 20.23 7.71
N TRP A 376 32.59 21.18 6.78
CA TRP A 376 33.68 21.42 5.83
C TRP A 376 34.99 21.92 6.48
N PRO A 377 34.98 22.90 7.41
CA PRO A 377 36.21 23.42 8.02
C PRO A 377 36.97 22.41 8.91
N PRO A 378 36.31 21.65 9.82
CA PRO A 378 37.01 20.61 10.59
C PRO A 378 37.64 19.53 9.70
N MET A 379 36.96 19.16 8.61
CA MET A 379 37.43 18.15 7.67
C MET A 379 38.67 18.62 6.88
N THR A 380 38.68 19.88 6.43
CA THR A 380 39.86 20.47 5.77
C THR A 380 41.06 20.55 6.70
N ILE A 381 40.84 20.87 7.98
CA ILE A 381 41.89 20.91 9.00
C ILE A 381 42.45 19.51 9.27
N ILE A 382 41.59 18.50 9.49
CA ILE A 382 42.01 17.11 9.75
C ILE A 382 42.77 16.53 8.56
N HIS A 383 42.27 16.71 7.34
CA HIS A 383 42.94 16.21 6.15
C HIS A 383 44.29 16.90 5.92
N GLY A 384 44.35 18.22 6.10
CA GLY A 384 45.60 18.98 6.01
C GLY A 384 46.64 18.52 7.02
N PHE A 385 46.20 18.10 8.22
CA PHE A 385 47.07 17.60 9.28
C PHE A 385 47.66 16.21 8.98
N PHE A 386 46.88 15.29 8.38
CA PHE A 386 47.33 13.91 8.15
C PHE A 386 48.05 13.68 6.82
N PHE A 387 47.76 14.46 5.78
CA PHE A 387 48.19 14.12 4.42
C PHE A 387 49.05 15.19 3.74
N HIS A 388 49.30 16.35 4.39
CA HIS A 388 50.09 17.48 3.86
C HIS A 388 49.76 17.89 2.40
N THR A 389 48.59 17.49 1.89
CA THR A 389 48.15 17.64 0.51
C THR A 389 46.69 18.06 0.48
N THR A 390 46.30 18.76 -0.59
CA THR A 390 44.92 19.21 -0.82
C THR A 390 43.98 18.00 -0.92
N ILE A 391 42.82 18.05 -0.26
CA ILE A 391 41.76 17.03 -0.37
C ILE A 391 41.49 16.78 -1.85
N GLU A 392 41.68 15.54 -2.32
CA GLU A 392 41.15 15.11 -3.60
C GLU A 392 39.62 14.98 -3.47
N PRO A 393 38.83 15.94 -4.00
CA PRO A 393 37.38 15.94 -3.80
C PRO A 393 36.73 14.67 -4.36
N GLN A 394 37.39 14.07 -5.34
CA GLN A 394 37.00 12.86 -6.07
C GLN A 394 36.91 11.62 -5.19
N SER A 395 37.75 11.50 -4.15
CA SER A 395 37.72 10.37 -3.21
C SER A 395 36.89 10.68 -1.96
N PHE A 396 36.82 11.96 -1.59
CA PHE A 396 36.24 12.43 -0.34
C PHE A 396 34.72 12.59 -0.42
N VAL A 397 34.19 13.16 -1.50
CA VAL A 397 32.75 13.40 -1.65
C VAL A 397 31.95 12.07 -1.68
N PRO A 398 32.35 11.03 -2.44
CA PRO A 398 31.66 9.74 -2.41
C PRO A 398 31.73 9.04 -1.06
N SER A 399 32.87 9.11 -0.35
CA SER A 399 33.01 8.49 0.97
C SER A 399 32.13 9.19 2.01
N MET A 400 32.09 10.53 1.98
CA MET A 400 31.23 11.32 2.86
C MET A 400 29.75 11.06 2.57
N LEU A 401 29.33 10.97 1.30
CA LEU A 401 27.98 10.58 0.92
C LEU A 401 27.64 9.16 1.39
N CYS A 402 28.55 8.21 1.20
CA CYS A 402 28.34 6.83 1.62
C CYS A 402 28.14 6.73 3.13
N VAL A 403 28.88 7.51 3.93
CA VAL A 403 28.71 7.49 5.38
C VAL A 403 27.54 8.34 5.86
N LEU A 404 27.19 9.43 5.19
CA LEU A 404 25.91 10.12 5.46
C LEU A 404 24.73 9.17 5.22
N ILE A 405 24.79 8.36 4.16
CA ILE A 405 23.81 7.32 3.86
C ILE A 405 23.83 6.21 4.92
N LEU A 406 24.98 5.65 5.27
CA LEU A 406 25.09 4.60 6.30
C LEU A 406 24.72 5.10 7.70
N GLY A 407 25.07 6.34 8.03
CA GLY A 407 24.73 7.00 9.29
C GLY A 407 23.25 7.32 9.37
N PHE A 408 22.63 7.74 8.27
CA PHE A 408 21.19 7.84 8.14
C PHE A 408 20.53 6.46 8.37
N PHE A 409 21.02 5.39 7.73
CA PHE A 409 20.50 4.03 7.95
C PHE A 409 20.73 3.49 9.37
N ALA A 410 21.87 3.79 10.00
CA ALA A 410 22.16 3.38 11.38
C ALA A 410 21.27 4.10 12.38
N LEU A 411 21.08 5.40 12.20
CA LEU A 411 20.12 6.19 12.98
C LEU A 411 18.70 5.66 12.80
N LEU A 412 18.32 5.37 11.56
CA LEU A 412 17.01 4.84 11.21
C LEU A 412 16.79 3.46 11.85
N SER A 413 17.82 2.61 11.88
CA SER A 413 17.82 1.34 12.61
C SER A 413 17.64 1.54 14.12
N LEU A 414 18.29 2.56 14.71
CA LEU A 414 18.09 2.92 16.11
C LEU A 414 16.66 3.40 16.40
N VAL A 415 16.06 4.16 15.48
CA VAL A 415 14.65 4.60 15.56
C VAL A 415 13.68 3.41 15.43
N ILE A 416 13.87 2.53 14.45
CA ILE A 416 13.04 1.33 14.24
C ILE A 416 13.09 0.37 15.42
N ARG A 417 14.26 0.26 16.07
CA ARG A 417 14.45 -0.55 17.27
C ARG A 417 13.95 0.13 18.55
N GLY A 418 13.38 1.34 18.45
CA GLY A 418 12.88 2.10 19.61
C GLY A 418 13.98 2.64 20.54
N ASN A 419 15.24 2.64 20.10
CA ASN A 419 16.37 3.14 20.89
C ASN A 419 16.50 4.67 20.83
N VAL A 420 15.89 5.29 19.81
CA VAL A 420 15.78 6.73 19.62
C VAL A 420 14.33 7.08 19.34
N ASP A 421 13.71 7.84 20.24
CA ASP A 421 12.33 8.30 20.11
C ASP A 421 12.29 9.82 20.35
N VAL A 422 11.57 10.55 19.49
CA VAL A 422 11.58 12.02 19.44
C VAL A 422 10.15 12.55 19.59
N TYR A 423 9.79 12.92 20.81
CA TYR A 423 8.49 13.54 21.11
C TYR A 423 8.61 15.06 21.09
N THR A 424 8.01 15.68 20.08
CA THR A 424 8.00 17.14 19.88
C THR A 424 7.21 17.86 20.95
N GLU A 425 6.10 17.27 21.44
CA GLU A 425 5.23 17.89 22.45
C GLU A 425 5.90 18.02 23.83
N LYS A 426 6.92 17.20 24.13
CA LYS A 426 7.60 17.19 25.43
C LYS A 426 9.11 17.47 25.37
N ARG A 427 9.67 17.68 24.17
CA ARG A 427 11.13 17.87 23.91
C ARG A 427 11.98 16.80 24.59
N ILE A 428 11.55 15.56 24.48
CA ILE A 428 12.22 14.41 25.09
C ILE A 428 13.07 13.74 24.02
N LEU A 429 14.36 13.57 24.33
CA LEU A 429 15.24 12.72 23.56
C LEU A 429 15.44 11.42 24.33
N PHE A 430 14.96 10.31 23.76
CA PHE A 430 15.34 8.98 24.24
C PHE A 430 16.61 8.54 23.52
N PHE A 431 17.67 8.22 24.27
CA PHE A 431 18.91 7.73 23.68
C PHE A 431 19.48 6.61 24.56
N PHE A 432 19.66 5.41 23.99
CA PHE A 432 20.13 4.21 24.72
C PHE A 432 19.36 3.94 26.03
N LYS A 433 18.02 3.94 25.95
CA LYS A 433 17.11 3.72 27.09
C LYS A 433 17.18 4.77 28.22
N LYS A 434 17.92 5.88 28.05
CA LYS A 434 17.90 7.03 28.96
C LYS A 434 17.07 8.16 28.37
N THR A 435 16.20 8.71 29.20
CA THR A 435 15.32 9.82 28.87
C THR A 435 15.96 11.13 29.30
N LYS A 436 16.15 12.08 28.38
CA LYS A 436 16.48 13.47 28.73
C LYS A 436 15.41 14.41 28.20
N GLU A 437 14.79 15.15 29.09
CA GLU A 437 13.84 16.20 28.74
C GLU A 437 14.57 17.54 28.57
N PHE A 438 14.27 18.25 27.50
CA PHE A 438 14.83 19.56 27.18
C PHE A 438 13.75 20.64 27.28
N VAL A 439 13.18 20.77 28.48
CA VAL A 439 12.00 21.61 28.75
C VAL A 439 12.23 23.09 28.37
N THR A 440 13.45 23.61 28.54
CA THR A 440 13.79 25.02 28.32
C THR A 440 14.35 25.36 26.93
N VAL A 441 14.55 24.37 26.06
CA VAL A 441 15.24 24.58 24.77
C VAL A 441 14.24 25.00 23.70
N SER A 442 14.44 26.16 23.07
CA SER A 442 13.58 26.63 21.97
C SER A 442 13.51 25.60 20.83
N ASN A 443 12.39 25.51 20.11
CA ASN A 443 12.22 24.55 19.01
C ASN A 443 13.42 24.56 18.02
N PRO A 444 13.93 25.72 17.56
CA PRO A 444 15.08 25.76 16.67
C PRO A 444 16.34 25.16 17.29
N LEU A 445 16.61 25.45 18.56
CA LEU A 445 17.79 24.94 19.26
C LEU A 445 17.65 23.44 19.56
N PHE A 446 16.43 22.95 19.81
CA PHE A 446 16.14 21.53 20.00
C PHE A 446 16.31 20.75 18.69
N TYR A 447 15.81 21.30 17.58
CA TYR A 447 16.04 20.73 16.25
C TYR A 447 17.52 20.79 15.85
N LEU A 448 18.23 21.88 16.17
CA LEU A 448 19.66 21.99 15.95
C LEU A 448 20.44 20.96 16.78
N LEU A 449 20.04 20.73 18.03
CA LEU A 449 20.63 19.71 18.92
C LEU A 449 20.38 18.29 18.39
N ILE A 450 19.16 18.01 17.93
CA ILE A 450 18.83 16.76 17.23
C ILE A 450 19.75 16.64 16.01
N LEU A 451 19.76 17.63 15.12
CA LEU A 451 20.62 17.63 13.93
C LEU A 451 22.08 17.35 14.33
N PHE A 452 22.60 18.07 15.32
CA PHE A 452 23.97 17.94 15.82
C PHE A 452 24.27 16.52 16.32
N ILE A 453 23.38 15.89 17.09
CA ILE A 453 23.52 14.49 17.56
C ILE A 453 23.41 13.52 16.37
N LEU A 454 22.45 13.76 15.48
CA LEU A 454 22.21 12.97 14.27
C LEU A 454 23.36 13.02 13.29
N LEU A 455 24.24 14.01 13.39
CA LEU A 455 25.26 14.28 12.39
C LEU A 455 26.67 14.11 12.92
N ILE A 456 26.96 14.51 14.15
CA ILE A 456 28.29 14.32 14.73
C ILE A 456 28.61 12.85 14.89
N VAL A 457 27.64 12.03 15.30
CA VAL A 457 27.90 10.59 15.46
C VAL A 457 28.19 9.94 14.10
N PRO A 458 27.36 10.11 13.05
CA PRO A 458 27.72 9.67 11.70
C PRO A 458 28.97 10.28 11.12
N THR A 459 29.23 11.57 11.34
CA THR A 459 30.40 12.27 10.78
C THR A 459 31.68 11.81 11.48
N PHE A 460 31.66 11.60 12.79
CA PHE A 460 32.80 11.03 13.53
C PHE A 460 33.05 9.59 13.11
N VAL A 461 32.00 8.78 13.00
CA VAL A 461 32.09 7.41 12.45
C VAL A 461 32.56 7.44 11.00
N SER A 462 32.19 8.45 10.20
CA SER A 462 32.66 8.67 8.82
C SER A 462 34.13 8.98 8.75
N ILE A 463 34.62 9.84 9.64
CA ILE A 463 36.04 10.19 9.71
C ILE A 463 36.82 8.94 10.10
N MET A 464 36.35 8.17 11.08
CA MET A 464 36.97 6.91 11.48
C MET A 464 36.94 5.87 10.35
N PHE A 465 35.81 5.69 9.65
CA PHE A 465 35.71 4.78 8.50
C PHE A 465 36.53 5.26 7.31
N TYR A 466 36.66 6.56 7.07
CA TYR A 466 37.50 7.11 6.02
C TYR A 466 38.98 6.91 6.35
N ILE A 467 39.39 7.13 7.61
CA ILE A 467 40.74 6.81 8.08
C ILE A 467 41.02 5.31 7.91
N VAL A 468 40.10 4.44 8.34
CA VAL A 468 40.21 2.97 8.15
C VAL A 468 40.20 2.60 6.68
N PHE A 469 39.37 3.22 5.84
CA PHE A 469 39.30 2.98 4.40
C PHE A 469 40.58 3.44 3.72
N CYS A 470 41.18 4.56 4.10
CA CYS A 470 42.49 5.01 3.62
C CYS A 470 43.59 4.05 4.05
N MET A 471 43.55 3.53 5.29
CA MET A 471 44.47 2.48 5.76
C MET A 471 44.25 1.16 5.01
N VAL A 472 43.00 0.82 4.68
CA VAL A 472 42.61 -0.36 3.91
C VAL A 472 42.93 -0.18 2.43
N LYS A 473 42.85 1.02 1.85
CA LYS A 473 43.29 1.33 0.47
C LYS A 473 44.80 1.19 0.34
N ALA A 474 45.55 1.57 1.37
CA ALA A 474 46.97 1.27 1.49
C ALA A 474 47.24 -0.26 1.58
N PHE A 475 46.26 -1.04 2.07
CA PHE A 475 46.31 -2.51 2.17
C PHE A 475 45.77 -3.25 0.92
N ILE A 476 44.81 -2.66 0.18
CA ILE A 476 44.12 -3.20 -1.01
C ILE A 476 44.89 -2.89 -2.31
N ALA A 477 46.09 -2.30 -2.22
CA ALA A 477 47.06 -2.34 -3.33
C ALA A 477 47.45 -3.79 -3.76
N VAL A 478 46.94 -4.82 -3.06
CA VAL A 478 47.00 -6.22 -3.47
C VAL A 478 45.72 -6.62 -4.24
N PRO A 479 45.84 -7.23 -5.44
CA PRO A 479 44.69 -7.52 -6.31
C PRO A 479 43.73 -8.58 -5.72
N GLY A 480 42.42 -8.28 -5.67
CA GLY A 480 41.36 -9.26 -5.32
C GLY A 480 40.15 -8.76 -4.52
N GLY A 481 40.15 -7.52 -4.01
CA GLY A 481 39.17 -7.04 -3.02
C GLY A 481 37.72 -6.83 -3.49
N ASN A 482 37.46 -6.71 -4.80
CA ASN A 482 36.15 -6.30 -5.31
C ASN A 482 35.05 -7.39 -5.19
N LEU A 483 35.43 -8.67 -5.14
CA LEU A 483 34.46 -9.78 -5.04
C LEU A 483 33.85 -9.89 -3.63
N LEU A 484 34.59 -9.47 -2.60
CA LEU A 484 34.21 -9.52 -1.18
C LEU A 484 33.17 -8.45 -0.83
N LEU A 485 33.23 -7.29 -1.48
CA LEU A 485 32.25 -6.21 -1.29
C LEU A 485 30.90 -6.55 -1.92
N LEU A 486 30.90 -7.17 -3.10
CA LEU A 486 29.69 -7.56 -3.82
C LEU A 486 28.94 -8.72 -3.13
N SER A 487 29.69 -9.66 -2.56
CA SER A 487 29.13 -10.76 -1.76
C SER A 487 28.56 -10.26 -0.42
N ALA A 488 29.19 -9.28 0.23
CA ALA A 488 28.63 -8.64 1.43
C ALA A 488 27.30 -7.89 1.14
N LEU A 489 27.22 -7.18 0.00
CA LEU A 489 26.00 -6.51 -0.45
C LEU A 489 24.87 -7.50 -0.78
N PHE A 490 25.18 -8.63 -1.42
CA PHE A 490 24.20 -9.67 -1.74
C PHE A 490 23.67 -10.37 -0.48
N VAL A 491 24.53 -10.64 0.51
CA VAL A 491 24.14 -11.19 1.82
C VAL A 491 23.26 -10.19 2.59
N LEU A 492 23.57 -8.90 2.54
CA LEU A 492 22.71 -7.85 3.11
C LEU A 492 21.35 -7.78 2.40
N LEU A 493 21.32 -7.89 1.07
CA LEU A 493 20.08 -7.87 0.28
C LEU A 493 19.17 -9.08 0.57
N LEU A 494 19.76 -10.27 0.71
CA LEU A 494 19.06 -11.49 1.13
C LEU A 494 18.63 -11.46 2.60
N TYR A 495 19.40 -10.78 3.46
CA TYR A 495 19.02 -10.53 4.85
C TYR A 495 17.84 -9.55 4.95
N PHE A 496 17.76 -8.55 4.07
CA PHE A 496 16.66 -7.58 4.01
C PHE A 496 15.40 -8.11 3.30
N THR A 497 15.48 -9.06 2.37
CA THR A 497 14.28 -9.70 1.80
C THR A 497 13.63 -10.71 2.76
N ARG A 498 14.33 -11.10 3.83
CA ARG A 498 13.80 -11.92 4.92
C ARG A 498 12.96 -11.11 5.92
N ILE A 499 12.20 -10.12 5.45
CA ILE A 499 11.32 -9.31 6.30
C ILE A 499 10.05 -10.10 6.65
N THR A 500 9.78 -10.09 7.95
CA THR A 500 8.75 -10.81 8.68
C THR A 500 7.37 -10.73 8.04
N MET A 501 6.76 -11.88 7.76
CA MET A 501 5.35 -11.94 7.39
C MET A 501 4.51 -11.20 8.44
N PRO A 502 3.53 -10.37 8.04
CA PRO A 502 2.64 -9.73 8.98
C PRO A 502 1.93 -10.81 9.79
N PHE A 503 1.93 -10.64 11.10
CA PHE A 503 1.26 -11.57 11.99
C PHE A 503 -0.24 -11.46 11.80
N SER A 504 -0.83 -12.57 11.39
CA SER A 504 -2.27 -12.72 11.30
C SER A 504 -2.76 -13.35 12.59
N PHE A 505 -3.49 -12.59 13.41
CA PHE A 505 -4.10 -13.12 14.63
C PHE A 505 -5.09 -14.25 14.32
N LEU A 506 -5.77 -14.19 13.17
CA LEU A 506 -6.65 -15.26 12.68
C LEU A 506 -5.90 -16.58 12.57
N ARG A 507 -4.74 -16.56 11.88
CA ARG A 507 -3.89 -17.74 11.74
C ARG A 507 -3.43 -18.26 13.10
N PHE A 508 -2.99 -17.34 13.98
CA PHE A 508 -2.57 -17.68 15.33
C PHE A 508 -3.69 -18.36 16.15
N SER A 509 -4.90 -17.78 16.16
CA SER A 509 -6.07 -18.35 16.86
C SER A 509 -6.45 -19.73 16.32
N PHE A 510 -6.38 -19.94 14.99
CA PHE A 510 -6.66 -21.26 14.41
C PHE A 510 -5.67 -22.32 14.86
N LEU A 511 -4.37 -22.01 14.85
CA LEU A 511 -3.34 -22.92 15.33
C LEU A 511 -3.53 -23.23 16.82
N LEU A 512 -3.85 -22.21 17.61
CA LEU A 512 -4.06 -22.33 19.05
C LEU A 512 -5.21 -23.26 19.41
N GLU A 513 -6.35 -23.13 18.71
CA GLU A 513 -7.49 -24.02 18.93
C GLU A 513 -7.19 -25.47 18.50
N ILE A 514 -6.46 -25.67 17.39
CA ILE A 514 -6.04 -27.01 16.97
C ILE A 514 -5.09 -27.60 18.02
N ALA A 515 -4.09 -26.84 18.44
CA ALA A 515 -3.10 -27.25 19.42
C ALA A 515 -3.73 -27.55 20.79
N SER A 516 -4.75 -26.80 21.19
CA SER A 516 -5.47 -27.00 22.46
C SER A 516 -6.23 -28.33 22.54
N SER A 517 -6.45 -28.98 21.40
CA SER A 517 -7.01 -30.33 21.38
C SER A 517 -5.98 -31.40 21.77
N GLY A 518 -4.69 -31.04 21.82
CA GLY A 518 -3.63 -31.81 22.47
C GLY A 518 -3.19 -31.13 23.77
N ASN A 519 -2.70 -31.91 24.74
CA ASN A 519 -2.20 -31.39 26.03
C ASN A 519 -0.85 -30.66 25.91
N GLY A 520 -0.60 -29.94 24.81
CA GLY A 520 0.71 -29.40 24.43
C GLY A 520 0.90 -27.89 24.59
N ILE A 521 -0.10 -27.13 25.02
CA ILE A 521 0.04 -25.68 25.22
C ILE A 521 0.68 -25.43 26.59
N GLU A 522 1.88 -24.83 26.59
CA GLU A 522 2.60 -24.47 27.82
C GLU A 522 1.88 -23.37 28.64
N ASP A 523 2.05 -23.39 29.96
CA ASP A 523 1.49 -22.39 30.91
C ASP A 523 1.94 -20.95 30.65
N THR A 524 2.94 -20.73 29.79
CA THR A 524 3.48 -19.40 29.47
C THR A 524 2.78 -18.72 28.29
N TYR A 525 1.91 -19.44 27.55
CA TYR A 525 1.12 -18.88 26.44
C TYR A 525 0.12 -17.77 26.85
N PRO A 526 -0.61 -17.86 27.98
CA PRO A 526 -1.61 -16.84 28.36
C PRO A 526 -1.04 -15.42 28.40
N GLN A 527 0.14 -15.23 29.01
CA GLN A 527 0.80 -13.92 29.09
C GLN A 527 1.22 -13.37 27.71
N PHE A 528 1.66 -14.27 26.82
CA PHE A 528 2.00 -13.90 25.46
C PHE A 528 0.74 -13.48 24.68
N ILE A 529 -0.32 -14.28 24.78
CA ILE A 529 -1.61 -14.06 24.11
C ILE A 529 -2.24 -12.76 24.59
N GLU A 530 -2.22 -12.48 25.88
CA GLU A 530 -2.72 -11.22 26.45
C GLU A 530 -2.02 -10.01 25.83
N LYS A 531 -0.69 -10.03 25.72
CA LYS A 531 0.09 -8.96 25.07
C LYS A 531 -0.29 -8.80 23.60
N VAL A 532 -0.51 -9.91 22.90
CA VAL A 532 -0.93 -9.89 21.48
C VAL A 532 -2.33 -9.30 21.34
N ILE A 533 -3.31 -9.73 22.15
CA ILE A 533 -4.69 -9.23 22.12
C ILE A 533 -4.71 -7.73 22.40
N ARG A 534 -4.05 -7.27 23.47
CA ARG A 534 -3.99 -5.83 23.82
C ARG A 534 -3.40 -4.98 22.69
N ARG A 535 -2.45 -5.52 21.91
CA ARG A 535 -1.84 -4.82 20.77
C ARG A 535 -2.74 -4.77 19.53
N HIS A 536 -3.62 -5.75 19.34
CA HIS A 536 -4.51 -5.83 18.19
C HIS A 536 -5.84 -5.10 18.41
N GLN A 537 -6.12 -4.65 19.64
CA GLN A 537 -7.29 -3.84 19.92
C GLN A 537 -7.21 -2.49 19.21
N SER A 538 -8.21 -2.21 18.39
CA SER A 538 -8.33 -0.93 17.70
C SER A 538 -8.74 0.19 18.66
N LEU A 539 -8.55 1.43 18.23
CA LEU A 539 -8.94 2.60 19.01
C LEU A 539 -10.44 2.72 19.25
N ASP A 540 -11.28 2.09 18.43
CA ASP A 540 -12.75 2.06 18.58
C ASP A 540 -13.24 1.03 19.60
N GLY A 541 -12.34 0.18 20.12
CA GLY A 541 -12.64 -0.84 21.12
C GLY A 541 -12.76 -2.26 20.55
N GLY A 542 -13.07 -2.42 19.26
CA GLY A 542 -13.12 -3.73 18.61
C GLY A 542 -11.75 -4.26 18.18
N PHE A 543 -11.74 -5.31 17.37
CA PHE A 543 -10.51 -5.91 16.85
C PHE A 543 -10.53 -6.11 15.34
N HIS A 544 -9.34 -6.07 14.74
CA HIS A 544 -9.07 -6.55 13.38
C HIS A 544 -8.05 -7.68 13.43
N HIS A 545 -8.30 -8.80 12.75
CA HIS A 545 -7.38 -9.94 12.76
C HIS A 545 -6.03 -9.66 12.06
N GLU A 546 -5.94 -8.60 11.26
CA GLU A 546 -4.70 -8.12 10.61
C GLU A 546 -4.15 -6.80 11.18
N ALA A 547 -4.67 -6.31 12.32
CA ALA A 547 -4.23 -5.05 12.95
C ALA A 547 -4.26 -3.80 12.03
N LYS A 548 -5.19 -3.73 11.06
CA LYS A 548 -5.29 -2.62 10.08
C LYS A 548 -5.89 -1.32 10.63
N GLY A 549 -6.19 -1.26 11.93
CA GLY A 549 -6.69 -0.06 12.61
C GLY A 549 -8.20 0.21 12.43
N PHE A 550 -8.97 -0.73 11.90
CA PHE A 550 -10.44 -0.69 11.86
C PHE A 550 -10.99 -2.02 12.34
N SER A 551 -12.01 -2.03 13.18
CA SER A 551 -12.53 -3.27 13.75
C SER A 551 -13.61 -3.92 12.89
N ASN A 552 -13.79 -5.24 13.02
CA ASN A 552 -14.94 -5.94 12.44
C ASN A 552 -15.46 -7.06 13.36
N GLN A 553 -16.70 -7.51 13.12
CA GLN A 553 -17.38 -8.48 14.01
C GLN A 553 -16.66 -9.84 14.06
N GLU A 554 -16.17 -10.34 12.92
CA GLU A 554 -15.41 -11.61 12.88
C GLU A 554 -14.12 -11.51 13.71
N GLY A 555 -13.32 -10.46 13.49
CA GLY A 555 -12.09 -10.21 14.21
C GLY A 555 -12.33 -10.04 15.71
N THR A 556 -13.39 -9.32 16.08
CA THR A 556 -13.79 -9.11 17.47
C THR A 556 -14.23 -10.42 18.14
N PHE A 557 -14.99 -11.25 17.44
CA PHE A 557 -15.36 -12.58 17.92
C PHE A 557 -14.15 -13.48 18.15
N ILE A 558 -13.22 -13.54 17.18
CA ILE A 558 -12.02 -14.39 17.29
C ILE A 558 -11.19 -13.98 18.51
N HIS A 559 -10.93 -12.68 18.69
CA HIS A 559 -10.18 -12.21 19.86
C HIS A 559 -10.93 -12.47 21.16
N SER A 560 -12.24 -12.26 21.18
CA SER A 560 -13.06 -12.47 22.38
C SER A 560 -13.10 -13.93 22.79
N LYS A 561 -13.22 -14.83 21.81
CA LYS A 561 -13.16 -16.28 21.99
C LYS A 561 -11.80 -16.72 22.51
N THR A 562 -10.71 -16.24 21.91
CA THR A 562 -9.34 -16.53 22.40
C THR A 562 -9.16 -16.02 23.82
N ALA A 563 -9.62 -14.81 24.13
CA ALA A 563 -9.52 -14.24 25.47
C ALA A 563 -10.28 -15.08 26.50
N LYS A 564 -11.54 -15.46 26.22
CA LYS A 564 -12.33 -16.32 27.11
C LYS A 564 -11.67 -17.67 27.34
N PHE A 565 -11.09 -18.28 26.29
CA PHE A 565 -10.41 -19.57 26.39
C PHE A 565 -9.21 -19.52 27.35
N PHE A 566 -8.51 -18.39 27.45
CA PHE A 566 -7.37 -18.19 28.36
C PHE A 566 -7.71 -17.36 29.61
N GLU A 567 -9.00 -17.15 29.89
CA GLU A 567 -9.46 -16.33 31.02
C GLU A 567 -8.87 -14.90 31.06
N ILE A 568 -8.59 -14.33 29.88
CA ILE A 568 -8.04 -12.98 29.74
C ILE A 568 -9.21 -11.98 29.77
N SER A 569 -9.14 -11.02 30.70
CA SER A 569 -10.12 -9.93 30.78
C SER A 569 -10.01 -8.98 29.58
N LEU A 570 -11.14 -8.72 28.92
CA LEU A 570 -11.26 -7.77 27.82
C LEU A 570 -11.72 -6.40 28.32
N ASN A 571 -11.38 -5.35 27.58
CA ASN A 571 -11.83 -4.00 27.86
C ASN A 571 -13.35 -3.86 27.61
N GLU A 572 -14.07 -3.15 28.49
CA GLU A 572 -15.51 -2.84 28.37
C GLU A 572 -15.89 -2.16 27.04
N ARG A 573 -14.94 -1.49 26.40
CA ARG A 573 -15.13 -0.89 25.07
C ARG A 573 -15.44 -1.90 23.97
N VAL A 574 -15.07 -3.17 24.14
CA VAL A 574 -15.40 -4.26 23.21
C VAL A 574 -16.91 -4.43 23.13
N LEU A 575 -17.59 -4.49 24.29
CA LEU A 575 -19.04 -4.60 24.36
C LEU A 575 -19.72 -3.40 23.71
N SER A 576 -19.27 -2.19 24.04
CA SER A 576 -19.78 -0.95 23.46
C SER A 576 -19.66 -0.95 21.93
N TRP A 577 -18.52 -1.43 21.42
CA TRP A 577 -18.28 -1.52 19.99
C TRP A 577 -19.18 -2.56 19.29
N ILE A 578 -19.37 -3.75 19.87
CA ILE A 578 -20.26 -4.79 19.31
C ILE A 578 -21.68 -4.23 19.18
N LEU A 579 -22.18 -3.58 20.24
CA LEU A 579 -23.51 -3.00 20.27
C LEU A 579 -23.68 -1.82 19.30
N ALA A 580 -22.61 -1.09 19.00
CA ALA A 580 -22.63 0.01 18.04
C ALA A 580 -22.82 -0.45 16.58
N THR A 581 -22.68 -1.76 16.29
CA THR A 581 -22.98 -2.31 14.95
C THR A 581 -24.37 -2.94 14.85
N GLU A 582 -25.16 -2.88 15.93
CA GLU A 582 -26.54 -3.36 15.97
C GLU A 582 -27.46 -2.45 15.13
N ARG A 583 -28.43 -3.04 14.42
CA ARG A 583 -29.40 -2.30 13.60
C ARG A 583 -30.79 -2.21 14.23
N GLU A 584 -31.54 -1.18 13.86
CA GLU A 584 -32.87 -0.92 14.40
C GLU A 584 -33.84 -2.05 14.04
N GLU A 585 -33.80 -2.50 12.79
CA GLU A 585 -34.60 -3.60 12.23
C GLU A 585 -34.21 -4.99 12.73
N GLY A 586 -33.11 -5.11 13.48
CA GLY A 586 -32.50 -6.37 13.87
C GLY A 586 -31.26 -6.72 13.04
N GLY A 587 -30.59 -7.81 13.38
CA GLY A 587 -29.24 -8.12 12.88
C GLY A 587 -28.13 -7.21 13.42
N PHE A 588 -26.90 -7.50 12.99
CA PHE A 588 -25.70 -6.69 13.22
C PHE A 588 -24.96 -6.51 11.90
N SER A 589 -24.24 -5.41 11.74
CA SER A 589 -23.30 -5.19 10.64
C SER A 589 -21.87 -5.55 11.02
N PHE A 590 -21.00 -5.82 10.04
CA PHE A 590 -19.60 -6.14 10.31
C PHE A 590 -18.83 -4.97 10.93
N ILE A 591 -19.21 -3.74 10.61
CA ILE A 591 -18.61 -2.48 11.08
C ILE A 591 -19.71 -1.53 11.54
N ILE A 592 -19.37 -0.48 12.28
CA ILE A 592 -20.30 0.61 12.63
C ILE A 592 -20.85 1.22 11.32
N ASP A 593 -22.14 1.57 11.30
CA ASP A 593 -22.85 2.14 10.13
C ASP A 593 -22.97 1.28 8.84
N GLY A 594 -22.51 0.02 8.81
CA GLY A 594 -22.75 -0.91 7.67
C GLY A 594 -24.12 -1.64 7.67
N HIS A 595 -24.49 -2.38 6.62
CA HIS A 595 -25.77 -3.12 6.61
C HIS A 595 -25.77 -4.38 7.49
N ALA A 596 -26.95 -4.76 8.02
CA ALA A 596 -27.14 -6.01 8.74
C ALA A 596 -26.80 -7.22 7.86
N GLN A 597 -26.02 -8.14 8.41
CA GLN A 597 -25.52 -9.34 7.73
C GLN A 597 -25.63 -10.53 8.69
N ILE A 598 -26.05 -11.70 8.21
CA ILE A 598 -26.28 -12.86 9.07
C ILE A 598 -24.99 -13.39 9.67
N GLU A 599 -23.88 -13.30 8.93
CA GLU A 599 -22.56 -13.69 9.42
C GLU A 599 -22.10 -12.74 10.55
N ALA A 600 -22.37 -11.44 10.42
CA ALA A 600 -22.08 -10.47 11.46
C ALA A 600 -22.98 -10.64 12.70
N LEU A 601 -24.28 -10.94 12.52
CA LEU A 601 -25.18 -11.31 13.63
C LEU A 601 -24.66 -12.54 14.37
N TYR A 602 -24.25 -13.57 13.65
CA TYR A 602 -23.69 -14.79 14.23
C TYR A 602 -22.49 -14.49 15.14
N TYR A 603 -21.50 -13.75 14.63
CA TYR A 603 -20.32 -13.39 15.40
C TYR A 603 -20.63 -12.45 16.58
N ALA A 604 -21.56 -11.51 16.40
CA ALA A 604 -21.99 -10.60 17.47
C ALA A 604 -22.66 -11.37 18.61
N VAL A 605 -23.63 -12.24 18.32
CA VAL A 605 -24.34 -13.05 19.33
C VAL A 605 -23.38 -13.98 20.07
N GLN A 606 -22.45 -14.63 19.35
CA GLN A 606 -21.40 -15.43 19.98
C GLN A 606 -20.52 -14.59 20.91
N SER A 607 -20.10 -13.39 20.46
CA SER A 607 -19.27 -12.50 21.27
C SER A 607 -20.00 -12.02 22.53
N LEU A 608 -21.28 -11.65 22.42
CA LEU A 608 -22.11 -11.26 23.56
C LEU A 608 -22.30 -12.41 24.54
N SER A 609 -22.50 -13.64 24.05
CA SER A 609 -22.57 -14.83 24.89
C SER A 609 -21.26 -15.10 25.64
N LEU A 610 -20.10 -14.88 25.01
CA LEU A 610 -18.79 -15.02 25.66
C LEU A 610 -18.53 -13.96 26.73
N LEU A 611 -19.12 -12.78 26.54
CA LEU A 611 -19.09 -11.65 27.48
C LEU A 611 -20.19 -11.73 28.56
N GLU A 612 -20.99 -12.79 28.57
CA GLU A 612 -22.09 -13.01 29.53
C GLU A 612 -23.19 -11.92 29.46
N GLU A 613 -23.33 -11.26 28.31
CA GLU A 613 -24.28 -10.19 28.08
C GLU A 613 -25.58 -10.71 27.47
N THR A 614 -26.64 -10.72 28.28
CA THR A 614 -27.96 -11.25 27.91
C THR A 614 -28.94 -10.11 27.63
N LYS A 615 -28.82 -9.47 26.46
CA LYS A 615 -29.82 -8.49 26.00
C LYS A 615 -31.09 -9.18 25.48
N ASN A 616 -32.20 -8.43 25.47
CA ASN A 616 -33.44 -8.83 24.80
C ASN A 616 -33.22 -8.91 23.28
N MET A 617 -33.00 -10.13 22.77
CA MET A 617 -32.67 -10.40 21.37
C MET A 617 -33.89 -10.68 20.47
N SER A 618 -35.11 -10.42 20.95
CA SER A 618 -36.35 -10.74 20.21
C SER A 618 -36.43 -10.11 18.81
N ARG A 619 -35.86 -8.91 18.63
CA ARG A 619 -35.78 -8.26 17.31
C ARG A 619 -34.92 -9.03 16.32
N HIS A 620 -33.77 -9.57 16.75
CA HIS A 620 -32.89 -10.34 15.87
C HIS A 620 -33.55 -11.66 15.47
N THR A 621 -34.24 -12.33 16.40
CA THR A 621 -35.04 -13.52 16.07
C THR A 621 -36.07 -13.21 14.98
N THR A 622 -36.81 -12.10 15.13
CA THR A 622 -37.82 -11.69 14.15
C THR A 622 -37.18 -11.41 12.79
N TRP A 623 -36.05 -10.68 12.78
CA TRP A 623 -35.30 -10.39 11.56
C TRP A 623 -34.82 -11.66 10.84
N VAL A 624 -34.24 -12.63 11.56
CA VAL A 624 -33.80 -13.91 10.97
C VAL A 624 -34.99 -14.72 10.45
N LEU A 625 -36.09 -14.81 11.20
CA LEU A 625 -37.27 -15.59 10.78
C LEU A 625 -37.97 -14.97 9.57
N ASN A 626 -37.99 -13.65 9.45
CA ASN A 626 -38.55 -12.96 8.27
C ASN A 626 -37.75 -13.24 6.98
N SER A 627 -36.48 -13.61 7.11
CA SER A 627 -35.60 -14.00 5.98
C SER A 627 -35.77 -15.47 5.56
N PHE A 628 -36.64 -16.25 6.22
CA PHE A 628 -36.91 -17.64 5.88
C PHE A 628 -37.94 -17.75 4.74
N ASN A 629 -37.56 -18.38 3.63
CA ASN A 629 -38.45 -18.54 2.47
C ASN A 629 -39.22 -19.88 2.42
N GLY A 630 -39.23 -20.62 3.53
CA GLY A 630 -39.84 -21.95 3.64
C GLY A 630 -38.87 -23.12 3.47
N SER A 631 -37.72 -22.93 2.82
CA SER A 631 -36.69 -23.97 2.68
C SER A 631 -35.30 -23.53 3.13
N TYR A 632 -34.95 -22.26 3.01
CA TYR A 632 -33.63 -21.75 3.38
C TYR A 632 -33.72 -20.28 3.79
N PHE A 633 -32.63 -19.72 4.30
CA PHE A 633 -32.56 -18.30 4.64
C PHE A 633 -31.82 -17.52 3.56
N SER A 634 -32.34 -16.34 3.23
CA SER A 634 -31.73 -15.44 2.25
C SER A 634 -31.77 -14.02 2.78
N PHE A 635 -30.61 -13.37 2.81
CA PHE A 635 -30.45 -11.99 3.29
C PHE A 635 -29.95 -11.10 2.16
N GLU A 636 -30.56 -9.93 1.99
CA GLU A 636 -30.32 -9.03 0.85
C GLU A 636 -28.86 -8.55 0.76
N TYR A 637 -28.23 -8.25 1.90
CA TYR A 637 -26.91 -7.61 1.95
C TYR A 637 -25.74 -8.58 2.23
N ASP A 638 -26.02 -9.88 2.41
CA ASP A 638 -24.97 -10.86 2.73
C ASP A 638 -24.11 -11.23 1.51
N THR A 639 -22.84 -11.50 1.76
CA THR A 639 -21.86 -11.88 0.71
C THR A 639 -21.54 -13.37 0.67
N CYS A 640 -21.91 -14.13 1.71
CA CYS A 640 -21.62 -15.55 1.77
C CYS A 640 -22.64 -16.38 0.98
N SER A 641 -22.29 -17.63 0.64
CA SER A 641 -23.17 -18.53 -0.10
C SER A 641 -24.51 -18.73 0.61
N PRO A 642 -25.62 -19.01 -0.11
CA PRO A 642 -26.92 -19.28 0.53
C PRO A 642 -26.86 -20.41 1.56
N LEU A 643 -25.95 -21.37 1.37
CA LEU A 643 -25.68 -22.42 2.36
C LEU A 643 -25.13 -21.83 3.66
N LEU A 644 -24.08 -21.02 3.59
CA LEU A 644 -23.53 -20.35 4.78
C LEU A 644 -24.55 -19.43 5.45
N GLN A 645 -25.31 -18.65 4.68
CA GLN A 645 -26.37 -17.79 5.23
C GLN A 645 -27.38 -18.61 6.04
N THR A 646 -27.82 -19.74 5.49
CA THR A 646 -28.75 -20.68 6.14
C THR A 646 -28.13 -21.28 7.40
N CYS A 647 -26.86 -21.71 7.35
CA CYS A 647 -26.19 -22.27 8.52
C CYS A 647 -26.01 -21.24 9.64
N TYR A 648 -25.59 -20.01 9.31
CA TYR A 648 -25.47 -18.92 10.28
C TYR A 648 -26.83 -18.54 10.89
N ALA A 649 -27.91 -18.54 10.08
CA ALA A 649 -29.26 -18.29 10.58
C ALA A 649 -29.72 -19.36 11.58
N VAL A 650 -29.56 -20.65 11.24
CA VAL A 650 -29.91 -21.76 12.13
C VAL A 650 -29.11 -21.71 13.43
N GLU A 651 -27.80 -21.50 13.34
CA GLU A 651 -26.96 -21.38 14.54
C GLU A 651 -27.33 -20.15 15.37
N SER A 652 -27.60 -19.01 14.75
CA SER A 652 -28.01 -17.80 15.47
C SER A 652 -29.34 -18.02 16.20
N LEU A 653 -30.35 -18.62 15.56
CA LEU A 653 -31.62 -18.96 16.22
C LEU A 653 -31.43 -19.94 17.39
N SER A 654 -30.49 -20.89 17.26
CA SER A 654 -30.12 -21.83 18.31
C SER A 654 -29.49 -21.11 19.51
N LEU A 655 -28.50 -20.25 19.27
CA LEU A 655 -27.84 -19.44 20.29
C LEU A 655 -28.82 -18.48 21.00
N LEU A 656 -29.80 -17.96 20.26
CA LEU A 656 -30.86 -17.11 20.79
C LEU A 656 -31.95 -17.90 21.55
N GLY A 657 -31.90 -19.23 21.57
CA GLY A 657 -32.91 -20.08 22.24
C GLY A 657 -34.30 -20.04 21.58
N THR A 658 -34.36 -19.67 20.30
CA THR A 658 -35.64 -19.47 19.56
C THR A 658 -35.85 -20.47 18.42
N LEU A 659 -34.90 -21.38 18.21
CA LEU A 659 -34.99 -22.42 17.19
C LEU A 659 -36.09 -23.45 17.54
N LYS A 660 -37.23 -23.37 16.85
CA LYS A 660 -38.31 -24.35 16.94
C LYS A 660 -38.14 -25.44 15.88
N ILE A 661 -37.59 -26.59 16.27
CA ILE A 661 -37.21 -27.69 15.36
C ILE A 661 -38.37 -28.15 14.47
N GLN A 662 -39.59 -28.21 15.00
CA GLN A 662 -40.80 -28.67 14.28
C GLN A 662 -41.08 -27.89 12.99
N ASN A 663 -40.60 -26.65 12.86
CA ASN A 663 -40.84 -25.79 11.70
C ASN A 663 -39.66 -25.76 10.71
N MET A 664 -38.60 -26.54 10.96
CA MET A 664 -37.33 -26.44 10.22
C MET A 664 -36.97 -27.71 9.44
N ASP A 665 -37.92 -28.64 9.24
CA ASP A 665 -37.69 -29.87 8.49
C ASP A 665 -37.28 -29.62 7.04
N ALA A 666 -37.93 -28.68 6.36
CA ALA A 666 -37.57 -28.27 5.01
C ALA A 666 -36.16 -27.67 4.96
N CYS A 667 -35.78 -26.88 5.96
CA CYS A 667 -34.43 -26.32 6.09
C CYS A 667 -33.38 -27.40 6.28
N ARG A 668 -33.65 -28.37 7.15
CA ARG A 668 -32.78 -29.53 7.38
C ARG A 668 -32.55 -30.31 6.09
N GLN A 669 -33.63 -30.67 5.37
CA GLN A 669 -33.54 -31.38 4.10
C GLN A 669 -32.77 -30.58 3.04
N TRP A 670 -32.99 -29.26 2.99
CA TRP A 670 -32.30 -28.37 2.06
C TRP A 670 -30.78 -28.32 2.30
N ILE A 671 -30.35 -28.27 3.57
CA ILE A 671 -28.92 -28.33 3.95
C ILE A 671 -28.35 -29.69 3.57
N MET A 672 -29.02 -30.80 3.92
CA MET A 672 -28.57 -32.16 3.60
C MET A 672 -28.39 -32.36 2.08
N ALA A 673 -29.33 -31.87 1.27
CA ALA A 673 -29.26 -31.98 -0.20
C ALA A 673 -28.07 -31.23 -0.83
N ARG A 674 -27.49 -30.25 -0.12
CA ARG A 674 -26.32 -29.46 -0.55
C ARG A 674 -25.02 -29.88 0.13
N PHE A 675 -25.08 -30.86 1.03
CA PHE A 675 -23.91 -31.38 1.73
C PHE A 675 -23.10 -32.31 0.80
N SER A 676 -22.35 -31.74 -0.14
CA SER A 676 -21.55 -32.47 -1.13
C SER A 676 -20.09 -32.60 -0.72
N LEU A 677 -19.36 -33.56 -1.31
CA LEU A 677 -17.90 -33.71 -1.12
C LEU A 677 -17.09 -32.49 -1.55
N GLU A 678 -17.65 -31.63 -2.41
CA GLU A 678 -17.02 -30.43 -2.97
C GLU A 678 -17.15 -29.21 -2.07
N LEU A 679 -17.92 -29.28 -0.99
CA LEU A 679 -18.04 -28.17 -0.04
C LEU A 679 -16.66 -27.75 0.47
N THR A 680 -16.48 -26.43 0.56
CA THR A 680 -15.30 -25.90 1.24
C THR A 680 -15.30 -26.35 2.70
N PRO A 681 -14.13 -26.52 3.34
CA PRO A 681 -14.08 -26.88 4.76
C PRO A 681 -14.86 -25.94 5.68
N LYS A 682 -14.88 -24.62 5.40
CA LYS A 682 -15.70 -23.64 6.13
C LYS A 682 -17.19 -23.96 6.00
N GLU A 683 -17.69 -24.22 4.78
CA GLU A 683 -19.08 -24.61 4.54
C GLU A 683 -19.45 -25.93 5.23
N ALA A 684 -18.60 -26.95 5.13
CA ALA A 684 -18.83 -28.24 5.77
C ALA A 684 -18.91 -28.11 7.29
N PHE A 685 -18.08 -27.28 7.91
CA PHE A 685 -18.12 -27.01 9.35
C PHE A 685 -19.46 -26.39 9.78
N PHE A 686 -19.86 -25.28 9.15
CA PHE A 686 -21.10 -24.60 9.51
C PHE A 686 -22.34 -25.44 9.16
N ALA A 687 -22.32 -26.19 8.06
CA ALA A 687 -23.37 -27.14 7.73
C ALA A 687 -23.49 -28.26 8.76
N THR A 688 -22.37 -28.81 9.25
CA THR A 688 -22.36 -29.84 10.30
C THR A 688 -23.00 -29.32 11.59
N ARG A 689 -22.63 -28.12 12.01
CA ARG A 689 -23.21 -27.48 13.22
C ARG A 689 -24.69 -27.16 13.06
N ALA A 690 -25.10 -26.63 11.91
CA ALA A 690 -26.51 -26.36 11.62
C ALA A 690 -27.34 -27.66 11.64
N LEU A 691 -26.86 -28.73 11.02
CA LEU A 691 -27.50 -30.05 11.06
C LEU A 691 -27.59 -30.59 12.50
N LYS A 692 -26.57 -30.37 13.32
CA LYS A 692 -26.54 -30.78 14.74
C LYS A 692 -27.56 -30.00 15.55
N ALA A 693 -27.66 -28.68 15.34
CA ALA A 693 -28.68 -27.84 15.95
C ALA A 693 -30.12 -28.22 15.53
N LEU A 694 -30.28 -28.81 14.35
CA LEU A 694 -31.56 -29.31 13.82
C LEU A 694 -31.85 -30.78 14.18
N ASN A 695 -31.07 -31.40 15.06
CA ASN A 695 -31.18 -32.83 15.41
C ASN A 695 -31.25 -33.75 14.18
N SER A 696 -30.40 -33.49 13.19
CA SER A 696 -30.27 -34.31 11.98
C SER A 696 -29.31 -35.48 12.20
N ASP A 697 -29.39 -36.49 11.33
CA ASP A 697 -28.32 -37.48 11.17
C ASP A 697 -27.04 -36.79 10.66
N MET A 698 -25.89 -37.23 11.18
CA MET A 698 -24.54 -36.70 10.88
C MET A 698 -23.80 -37.49 9.79
N LYS A 699 -24.42 -38.54 9.23
CA LYS A 699 -23.79 -39.43 8.24
C LYS A 699 -23.16 -38.70 7.04
N THR A 700 -23.80 -37.67 6.49
CA THR A 700 -23.26 -36.90 5.35
C THR A 700 -22.00 -36.11 5.72
N ALA A 701 -21.92 -35.58 6.94
CA ALA A 701 -20.73 -34.92 7.45
C ALA A 701 -19.59 -35.92 7.70
N GLU A 702 -19.90 -37.13 8.17
CA GLU A 702 -18.91 -38.22 8.28
C GLU A 702 -18.37 -38.64 6.91
N GLU A 703 -19.24 -38.79 5.90
CA GLU A 703 -18.85 -39.08 4.52
C GLU A 703 -17.96 -37.99 3.93
N TRP A 704 -18.28 -36.71 4.17
CA TRP A 704 -17.44 -35.59 3.75
C TRP A 704 -16.05 -35.62 4.41
N LEU A 705 -16.00 -35.91 5.73
CA LEU A 705 -14.75 -36.01 6.47
C LEU A 705 -13.85 -37.13 5.95
N LEU A 706 -14.46 -38.26 5.55
CA LEU A 706 -13.79 -39.42 4.94
C LEU A 706 -13.38 -39.18 3.47
N GLY A 707 -14.15 -38.41 2.71
CA GLY A 707 -13.82 -38.03 1.33
C GLY A 707 -12.66 -37.04 1.25
N ASN A 708 -12.56 -36.12 2.19
CA ASN A 708 -11.56 -35.05 2.21
C ASN A 708 -10.25 -35.41 2.95
N LYS A 709 -9.81 -36.68 2.86
CA LYS A 709 -8.58 -37.18 3.52
C LYS A 709 -7.30 -36.41 3.16
N ARG A 710 -7.24 -35.75 2.00
CA ARG A 710 -6.09 -34.92 1.59
C ARG A 710 -5.79 -33.79 2.59
N LEU A 711 -6.81 -33.27 3.29
CA LEU A 711 -6.62 -32.26 4.31
C LEU A 711 -5.94 -32.80 5.57
N ARG A 712 -5.96 -34.12 5.81
CA ARG A 712 -5.24 -34.76 6.93
C ARG A 712 -3.73 -34.69 6.80
N THR A 713 -3.22 -34.68 5.57
CA THR A 713 -1.79 -34.68 5.25
C THR A 713 -1.31 -33.34 4.71
N THR A 714 -2.23 -32.37 4.53
CA THR A 714 -1.88 -31.02 4.10
C THR A 714 -1.11 -30.31 5.20
N ARG A 715 0.06 -29.78 4.86
CA ARG A 715 0.85 -29.00 5.82
C ARG A 715 0.09 -27.76 6.28
N ILE A 716 0.02 -27.55 7.59
CA ILE A 716 -0.76 -26.47 8.19
C ILE A 716 -0.28 -25.07 7.78
N ASP A 717 1.00 -24.89 7.49
CA ASP A 717 1.58 -23.60 7.06
C ASP A 717 1.18 -23.18 5.65
N LYS A 718 0.73 -24.13 4.81
CA LYS A 718 0.29 -23.87 3.44
C LYS A 718 -1.19 -23.52 3.35
N ASN A 719 -2.01 -24.03 4.27
CA ASN A 719 -3.47 -23.88 4.20
C ASN A 719 -4.14 -23.95 5.60
N THR A 720 -3.71 -23.07 6.51
CA THR A 720 -4.13 -23.11 7.93
C THR A 720 -5.65 -23.09 8.10
N GLN A 721 -6.36 -22.27 7.32
CA GLN A 721 -7.82 -22.12 7.43
C GLN A 721 -8.59 -23.41 7.07
N ASN A 722 -8.24 -24.07 5.96
CA ASN A 722 -8.94 -25.29 5.56
C ASN A 722 -8.64 -26.45 6.50
N VAL A 723 -7.39 -26.56 6.99
CA VAL A 723 -7.01 -27.55 8.00
C VAL A 723 -7.74 -27.28 9.32
N TYR A 724 -7.89 -26.02 9.73
CA TYR A 724 -8.67 -25.63 10.91
C TYR A 724 -10.13 -26.08 10.82
N TYR A 725 -10.83 -25.72 9.76
CA TYR A 725 -12.24 -26.11 9.62
C TYR A 725 -12.43 -27.62 9.45
N TYR A 726 -11.49 -28.32 8.80
CA TYR A 726 -11.47 -29.79 8.78
C TYR A 726 -11.37 -30.40 10.18
N SER A 727 -10.46 -29.87 11.01
CA SER A 727 -10.32 -30.29 12.41
C SER A 727 -11.58 -29.98 13.22
N LYS A 728 -12.27 -28.86 12.93
CA LYS A 728 -13.56 -28.53 13.57
C LYS A 728 -14.70 -29.46 13.17
N VAL A 729 -14.79 -29.86 11.90
CA VAL A 729 -15.74 -30.91 11.48
C VAL A 729 -15.46 -32.21 12.23
N SER A 730 -14.19 -32.62 12.35
CA SER A 730 -13.80 -33.81 13.12
C SER A 730 -14.27 -33.72 14.59
N TYR A 731 -14.03 -32.56 15.22
CA TYR A 731 -14.43 -32.29 16.60
C TYR A 731 -15.95 -32.35 16.79
N GLU A 732 -16.75 -31.72 15.90
CA GLU A 732 -18.21 -31.74 15.98
C GLU A 732 -18.80 -33.15 15.87
N LEU A 733 -18.12 -34.02 15.11
CA LEU A 733 -18.42 -35.44 14.92
C LEU A 733 -17.83 -36.34 16.01
N THR A 734 -17.27 -35.78 17.09
CA THR A 734 -16.61 -36.50 18.19
C THR A 734 -15.46 -37.42 17.74
N LYS A 735 -14.84 -37.11 16.60
CA LYS A 735 -13.65 -37.81 16.09
C LYS A 735 -12.40 -37.09 16.58
N SER A 736 -11.33 -37.85 16.86
CA SER A 736 -10.04 -37.26 17.21
C SER A 736 -9.44 -36.50 16.01
N ILE A 737 -8.85 -35.35 16.30
CA ILE A 737 -8.05 -34.61 15.32
C ILE A 737 -6.75 -35.41 15.10
N PRO A 738 -6.31 -35.62 13.84
CA PRO A 738 -5.06 -36.32 13.57
C PRO A 738 -3.86 -35.72 14.32
N THR A 739 -3.08 -36.55 15.02
CA THR A 739 -1.93 -36.12 15.83
C THR A 739 -0.95 -35.25 15.03
N LEU A 740 -0.70 -35.59 13.77
CA LEU A 740 0.16 -34.82 12.87
C LEU A 740 -0.29 -33.35 12.71
N ILE A 741 -1.60 -33.09 12.67
CA ILE A 741 -2.13 -31.72 12.55
C ILE A 741 -1.89 -30.95 13.85
N ILE A 742 -2.05 -31.62 15.00
CA ILE A 742 -1.81 -31.05 16.34
C ILE A 742 -0.31 -30.72 16.50
N GLU A 743 0.57 -31.64 16.15
CA GLU A 743 2.04 -31.47 16.19
C GLU A 743 2.47 -30.30 15.29
N GLN A 744 2.02 -30.27 14.04
CA GLN A 744 2.32 -29.15 13.12
C GLN A 744 1.79 -27.81 13.64
N ALA A 745 0.61 -27.80 14.29
CA ALA A 745 0.07 -26.59 14.88
C ALA A 745 0.93 -26.08 16.04
N LEU A 746 1.39 -26.98 16.91
CA LEU A 746 2.30 -26.66 18.02
C LEU A 746 3.65 -26.14 17.52
N GLU A 747 4.24 -26.79 16.51
CA GLU A 747 5.50 -26.34 15.90
C GLU A 747 5.39 -24.92 15.33
N GLU A 748 4.33 -24.63 14.58
CA GLU A 748 4.11 -23.29 14.03
C GLU A 748 3.77 -22.25 15.11
N LEU A 749 3.11 -22.62 16.22
CA LEU A 749 2.90 -21.73 17.37
C LEU A 749 4.21 -21.39 18.08
N VAL A 750 5.06 -22.38 18.35
CA VAL A 750 6.39 -22.18 18.95
C VAL A 750 7.23 -21.25 18.09
N LYS A 751 7.22 -21.48 16.77
CA LYS A 751 7.87 -20.61 15.80
C LYS A 751 7.33 -19.18 15.84
N MET A 752 6.00 -18.99 15.75
CA MET A 752 5.38 -17.65 15.83
C MET A 752 5.72 -16.94 17.14
N ARG A 753 5.69 -17.65 18.26
CA ARG A 753 6.07 -17.12 19.57
C ARG A 753 7.53 -16.65 19.59
N SER A 754 8.45 -17.46 19.09
CA SER A 754 9.88 -17.11 19.03
C SER A 754 10.13 -15.87 18.15
N GLU A 755 9.43 -15.77 17.01
CA GLU A 755 9.50 -14.62 16.09
C GLU A 755 8.89 -13.34 16.72
N PHE A 756 7.91 -13.49 17.62
CA PHE A 756 7.23 -12.36 18.26
C PHE A 756 7.82 -11.93 19.60
N GLN A 757 8.38 -12.83 20.40
CA GLN A 757 9.01 -12.48 21.68
C GLN A 757 10.13 -11.45 21.48
N GLY A 758 10.91 -11.57 20.40
CA GLY A 758 11.93 -10.57 20.04
C GLY A 758 11.38 -9.19 19.63
N LYS A 759 10.05 -9.02 19.49
CA LYS A 759 9.40 -7.75 19.14
C LYS A 759 8.67 -7.08 20.32
N PHE A 760 8.60 -7.75 21.47
CA PHE A 760 7.90 -7.28 22.69
C PHE A 760 8.85 -6.98 23.86
N ILE A 761 10.14 -7.31 23.72
CA ILE A 761 11.25 -6.91 24.62
C ILE A 761 11.85 -5.62 24.05
#